data_AF-A0A7W0VS92-F1
#
_entry.id   AF-A0A7W0VS92-F1
#
_cell.length_a   1.000
_cell.length_b   1.000
_cell.length_c   1.000
_cell.angle_alpha   90.00
_cell.angle_beta   90.00
_cell.angle_gamma   90.00
#
_symmetry.space_group_name_H-M   'P 1'
#
loop_
_entity.id
_entity.type
_entity.pdbx_description
1 polymer ?
#
loop_
_entity_poly.entity_id
_entity_poly.type
_entity_poly.pdbx_seq_one_letter_code
_entity_poly.pdbx_strand_id
1 'polypeptide(L)'
;MLGQIRGALERPARSRNAYLVAGAIGVTVYLLVFGIGHPLGTSAYWDLPLTDHRAYMMGYRYFLEEPWQWPVFVVHTMNVPFEKSIAFSDAIPAWAFVNKAIATLIPPWGDFTERAYLGLWYLVLYVLQPLLAVANLRALGHRSWAATIGTAFLFVAAPAWTNRYVHASMSAHFLTLWALYLYLRTPSKAAAPRGLRVHGLVQLGVATLVNPYHAVMSYGFFVASLFRAGNRRQLAIWLPTGFAVIGAGAWFASYFAKEAALKMFGFEVASTNVLSFVMPYHSALFGDRLTVDPTGFQYEGAAFAGLGILVLLALSLPRVRSVWPVIKRHRYLFAIALGAWLFALSTHIWIGGFELVAYSLPSKLGWLADQFRSPGRFVWVPMYVAMVFLAKEGLARFNTGWKIVIVPALGVLQLIDATGGWSMLRSNTRAQDNPRIELASWRTLVHAHEEVFVYPSYDCVLDGTKDMDYVSLDIEYLVSERALPINGVYSARPTRNCQFDEVLLAKSTPRPRALYVFLRRDQANAYRFQLLGASCGEFEFGRVCSLDKAAIDAAMSRKILRATPPVPTATPLGIGTRLKITPEAPAAYFDYGWSWPEEQGRFTDGPVARLAFSLAGEIPEAARLSLHTVPVMCGGRKSQHLEVRINGTAIGTIRYSDENPRSDSFAVPRALLTGPVTYLELWPRDHRRLDHVGCNADPRGIGVNLRELNFE
;
A
#
# COMPACT_ATOMS: atom_id res chain seq x y z
N MET A 1 24.41 14.50 47.02
CA MET A 1 23.39 14.34 45.97
C MET A 1 23.78 13.29 44.91
N LEU A 2 24.90 13.44 44.18
CA LEU A 2 25.34 12.48 43.14
C LEU A 2 25.51 11.03 43.63
N GLY A 3 26.05 10.82 44.84
CA GLY A 3 26.19 9.47 45.44
C GLY A 3 24.85 8.78 45.76
N GLN A 4 23.83 9.55 46.16
CA GLN A 4 22.49 9.02 46.46
C GLN A 4 21.75 8.62 45.17
N ILE A 5 21.86 9.43 44.12
CA ILE A 5 21.29 9.12 42.79
C ILE A 5 21.95 7.86 42.21
N ARG A 6 23.28 7.75 42.34
CA ARG A 6 24.02 6.56 41.92
C ARG A 6 23.56 5.30 42.67
N GLY A 7 23.43 5.38 43.99
CA GLY A 7 22.93 4.28 44.82
C GLY A 7 21.50 3.84 44.47
N ALA A 8 20.64 4.77 44.05
CA ALA A 8 19.28 4.45 43.59
C ALA A 8 19.28 3.73 42.24
N LEU A 9 20.11 4.18 41.28
CA LEU A 9 20.17 3.61 39.93
C LEU A 9 20.82 2.22 39.86
N GLU A 10 21.70 1.90 40.82
CA GLU A 10 22.35 0.58 40.95
C GLU A 10 21.41 -0.51 41.46
N ARG A 11 20.39 -0.13 42.24
CA ARG A 11 19.48 -1.09 42.87
C ARG A 11 18.74 -1.91 41.80
N PRO A 12 18.57 -3.22 42.04
CA PRO A 12 17.75 -4.05 41.18
C PRO A 12 16.30 -3.55 41.21
N ALA A 13 15.76 -3.20 40.05
CA ALA A 13 14.37 -2.84 39.87
C ALA A 13 13.50 -4.11 39.92
N ARG A 14 12.49 -4.09 40.80
CA ARG A 14 11.42 -5.11 40.82
C ARG A 14 10.79 -5.17 39.43
N SER A 15 10.48 -6.38 38.96
CA SER A 15 10.09 -6.57 37.55
C SER A 15 8.89 -5.74 37.14
N ARG A 16 7.84 -5.73 37.98
CA ARG A 16 6.64 -4.92 37.75
C ARG A 16 6.97 -3.44 37.57
N ASN A 17 7.77 -2.87 38.47
CA ASN A 17 8.13 -1.44 38.44
C ASN A 17 8.99 -1.10 37.23
N ALA A 18 9.93 -1.98 36.85
CA ALA A 18 10.76 -1.78 35.66
C ALA A 18 9.92 -1.71 34.38
N TYR A 19 8.92 -2.59 34.25
CA TYR A 19 8.01 -2.58 33.11
C TYR A 19 7.08 -1.37 33.14
N LEU A 20 6.52 -1.00 34.30
CA LEU A 20 5.70 0.21 34.43
C LEU A 20 6.46 1.47 33.99
N VAL A 21 7.72 1.62 34.40
CA VAL A 21 8.56 2.76 33.99
C VAL A 21 8.88 2.73 32.51
N ALA A 22 9.24 1.58 31.94
CA ALA A 22 9.50 1.46 30.51
C ALA A 22 8.25 1.79 29.67
N GLY A 23 7.07 1.32 30.09
CA GLY A 23 5.80 1.68 29.47
C GLY A 23 5.48 3.17 29.59
N ALA A 24 5.68 3.76 30.78
CA ALA A 24 5.47 5.19 31.01
C ALA A 24 6.40 6.07 30.15
N ILE A 25 7.65 5.66 29.96
CA ILE A 25 8.58 6.30 29.01
C ILE A 25 8.00 6.26 27.60
N GLY A 26 7.50 5.10 27.16
CA GLY A 26 6.82 4.93 25.88
C GLY A 26 5.65 5.89 25.68
N VAL A 27 4.72 5.92 26.65
CA VAL A 27 3.56 6.85 26.64
C VAL A 27 4.02 8.31 26.59
N THR A 28 5.01 8.66 27.42
CA THR A 28 5.52 10.03 27.49
C THR A 28 6.10 10.47 26.15
N VAL A 29 6.97 9.66 25.55
CA VAL A 29 7.54 9.95 24.23
C VAL A 29 6.45 10.06 23.17
N TYR A 30 5.51 9.13 23.14
CA TYR A 30 4.39 9.17 22.20
C TYR A 30 3.59 10.48 22.30
N LEU A 31 3.19 10.88 23.52
CA LEU A 31 2.44 12.12 23.73
C LEU A 31 3.25 13.37 23.38
N LEU A 32 4.57 13.34 23.61
CA LEU A 32 5.45 14.44 23.19
C LEU A 32 5.52 14.53 21.66
N VAL A 33 5.60 13.41 20.95
CA VAL A 33 5.74 13.41 19.48
C VAL A 33 4.41 13.78 18.81
N PHE A 34 3.32 13.08 19.15
CA PHE A 34 2.06 13.15 18.41
C PHE A 34 0.97 13.99 19.10
N GLY A 35 1.10 14.28 20.40
CA GLY A 35 0.06 14.94 21.18
C GLY A 35 -1.10 14.01 21.55
N ILE A 36 -1.99 14.49 22.43
CA ILE A 36 -3.13 13.70 22.93
C ILE A 36 -4.26 13.54 21.90
N GLY A 37 -4.36 14.44 20.92
CA GLY A 37 -5.39 14.34 19.88
C GLY A 37 -5.18 13.16 18.92
N HIS A 38 -3.92 12.74 18.72
CA HIS A 38 -3.59 11.62 17.85
C HIS A 38 -4.19 10.29 18.34
N PRO A 39 -3.99 9.81 19.59
CA PRO A 39 -4.62 8.59 20.09
C PRO A 39 -6.13 8.73 20.33
N LEU A 40 -6.65 9.96 20.44
CA LEU A 40 -8.08 10.21 20.65
C LEU A 40 -8.87 10.38 19.36
N GLY A 41 -8.22 10.32 18.18
CA GLY A 41 -8.91 10.55 16.91
C GLY A 41 -9.36 12.00 16.67
N THR A 42 -8.85 12.96 17.45
CA THR A 42 -9.24 14.39 17.40
C THR A 42 -8.17 15.30 16.78
N SER A 43 -7.00 14.76 16.41
CA SER A 43 -6.02 15.51 15.61
C SER A 43 -6.58 15.77 14.21
N ALA A 44 -6.38 16.98 13.69
CA ALA A 44 -6.71 17.34 12.30
C ALA A 44 -6.01 16.42 11.27
N TYR A 45 -4.93 15.73 11.66
CA TYR A 45 -4.30 14.70 10.85
C TYR A 45 -5.27 13.62 10.35
N TRP A 46 -6.28 13.29 11.14
CA TRP A 46 -7.26 12.26 10.79
C TRP A 46 -8.36 12.74 9.84
N ASP A 47 -8.39 14.03 9.48
CA ASP A 47 -9.32 14.54 8.46
C ASP A 47 -8.86 14.15 7.05
N LEU A 48 -7.54 14.10 6.83
CA LEU A 48 -6.92 13.53 5.63
C LEU A 48 -5.47 13.11 5.94
N PRO A 49 -5.22 11.85 6.34
CA PRO A 49 -3.88 11.39 6.72
C PRO A 49 -2.99 11.16 5.48
N LEU A 50 -1.75 10.73 5.69
CA LEU A 50 -0.84 10.36 4.58
C LEU A 50 -1.37 9.13 3.80
N THR A 51 -0.96 8.99 2.53
CA THR A 51 -1.42 7.96 1.57
C THR A 51 -1.65 6.58 2.18
N ASP A 52 -0.60 5.93 2.70
CA ASP A 52 -0.71 4.58 3.26
C ASP A 52 -1.70 4.54 4.43
N HIS A 53 -1.64 5.51 5.34
CA HIS A 53 -2.56 5.60 6.49
C HIS A 53 -4.02 5.71 6.07
N ARG A 54 -4.32 6.33 4.92
CA ARG A 54 -5.67 6.28 4.36
C ARG A 54 -6.06 4.84 4.05
N ALA A 55 -5.21 4.04 3.40
CA ALA A 55 -5.48 2.63 3.12
C ALA A 55 -5.80 1.84 4.40
N TYR A 56 -4.95 1.96 5.43
CA TYR A 56 -5.14 1.30 6.73
C TYR A 56 -6.49 1.67 7.37
N MET A 57 -6.86 2.96 7.33
CA MET A 57 -8.10 3.47 7.90
C MET A 57 -9.32 3.05 7.09
N MET A 58 -9.28 3.18 5.76
CA MET A 58 -10.35 2.74 4.87
C MET A 58 -10.64 1.25 5.07
N GLY A 59 -9.62 0.40 5.00
CA GLY A 59 -9.78 -1.03 5.23
C GLY A 59 -10.39 -1.36 6.59
N TYR A 60 -10.01 -0.63 7.65
CA TYR A 60 -10.61 -0.79 8.97
C TYR A 60 -12.07 -0.30 9.03
N ARG A 61 -12.39 0.87 8.47
CA ARG A 61 -13.75 1.44 8.43
C ARG A 61 -14.73 0.50 7.76
N TYR A 62 -14.39 0.01 6.57
CA TYR A 62 -15.21 -0.97 5.87
C TYR A 62 -15.36 -2.27 6.67
N PHE A 63 -14.30 -2.77 7.30
CA PHE A 63 -14.40 -3.95 8.14
C PHE A 63 -15.26 -3.74 9.38
N LEU A 64 -15.23 -2.56 9.98
CA LEU A 64 -16.02 -2.21 11.16
C LEU A 64 -17.52 -2.32 10.86
N GLU A 65 -17.94 -1.82 9.69
CA GLU A 65 -19.34 -1.83 9.24
C GLU A 65 -19.79 -3.17 8.63
N GLU A 66 -18.86 -4.00 8.12
CA GLU A 66 -19.21 -5.31 7.59
C GLU A 66 -19.84 -6.21 8.68
N PRO A 67 -20.91 -6.96 8.42
CA PRO A 67 -21.42 -7.94 9.38
C PRO A 67 -20.38 -9.01 9.76
N TRP A 68 -20.50 -9.60 10.95
CA TRP A 68 -19.69 -10.77 11.30
C TRP A 68 -20.09 -11.96 10.43
N GLN A 69 -19.16 -12.42 9.60
CA GLN A 69 -19.37 -13.56 8.71
C GLN A 69 -18.04 -14.29 8.46
N TRP A 70 -18.13 -15.43 7.78
CA TRP A 70 -16.95 -16.16 7.32
C TRP A 70 -16.81 -16.06 5.79
N PRO A 71 -15.61 -15.77 5.24
CA PRO A 71 -14.34 -15.52 5.94
C PRO A 71 -14.33 -14.18 6.69
N VAL A 72 -13.71 -14.16 7.89
CA VAL A 72 -13.83 -13.02 8.83
C VAL A 72 -13.37 -11.70 8.24
N PHE A 73 -12.27 -11.68 7.49
CA PHE A 73 -11.63 -10.44 7.03
C PHE A 73 -12.01 -10.02 5.62
N VAL A 74 -13.03 -10.66 5.04
CA VAL A 74 -13.55 -10.34 3.71
C VAL A 74 -14.67 -9.30 3.83
N VAL A 75 -14.59 -8.27 3.00
CA VAL A 75 -15.51 -7.14 2.92
C VAL A 75 -16.14 -7.11 1.52
N HIS A 76 -17.45 -6.86 1.44
CA HIS A 76 -18.20 -6.88 0.19
C HIS A 76 -18.43 -5.49 -0.42
N THR A 77 -18.26 -4.42 0.37
CA THR A 77 -18.57 -3.06 -0.05
C THR A 77 -17.35 -2.27 -0.53
N MET A 78 -16.12 -2.68 -0.24
CA MET A 78 -14.91 -1.91 -0.60
C MET A 78 -14.33 -2.17 -2.00
N ASN A 79 -14.90 -3.10 -2.77
CA ASN A 79 -14.38 -3.49 -4.09
C ASN A 79 -15.46 -4.02 -5.05
N VAL A 80 -16.67 -3.48 -5.00
CA VAL A 80 -17.83 -3.94 -5.77
C VAL A 80 -17.53 -4.07 -7.27
N PRO A 81 -18.01 -5.13 -7.96
CA PRO A 81 -18.86 -6.22 -7.46
C PRO A 81 -18.08 -7.37 -6.80
N PHE A 82 -16.79 -7.22 -6.57
CA PHE A 82 -15.95 -8.24 -5.97
C PHE A 82 -15.84 -8.05 -4.46
N GLU A 83 -15.70 -9.17 -3.74
CA GLU A 83 -15.28 -9.16 -2.34
C GLU A 83 -13.77 -8.92 -2.27
N LYS A 84 -13.28 -8.31 -1.19
CA LYS A 84 -11.83 -8.10 -0.99
C LYS A 84 -11.46 -8.37 0.47
N SER A 85 -10.28 -8.93 0.71
CA SER A 85 -9.76 -9.08 2.07
C SER A 85 -9.10 -7.79 2.53
N ILE A 86 -9.36 -7.35 3.76
CA ILE A 86 -8.67 -6.18 4.33
C ILE A 86 -7.17 -6.39 4.48
N ALA A 87 -6.71 -7.64 4.47
CA ALA A 87 -5.29 -7.98 4.48
C ALA A 87 -4.53 -7.45 3.24
N PHE A 88 -5.24 -7.13 2.14
CA PHE A 88 -4.66 -6.51 0.95
C PHE A 88 -4.76 -4.97 0.97
N SER A 89 -5.68 -4.39 1.74
CA SER A 89 -5.77 -2.94 2.00
C SER A 89 -4.73 -2.42 3.02
N ASP A 90 -3.72 -3.23 3.32
CA ASP A 90 -2.68 -2.99 4.32
C ASP A 90 -3.19 -2.87 5.78
N ALA A 91 -4.50 -2.88 6.03
CA ALA A 91 -5.09 -2.97 7.36
C ALA A 91 -4.46 -4.11 8.18
N ILE A 92 -4.53 -4.01 9.51
CA ILE A 92 -3.86 -4.93 10.46
C ILE A 92 -4.91 -5.91 11.02
N PRO A 93 -5.07 -7.14 10.49
CA PRO A 93 -6.13 -8.07 10.89
C PRO A 93 -6.26 -8.27 12.41
N ALA A 94 -5.13 -8.44 13.11
CA ALA A 94 -5.13 -8.58 14.57
C ALA A 94 -5.75 -7.38 15.28
N TRP A 95 -5.41 -6.17 14.84
CA TRP A 95 -5.84 -4.93 15.46
C TRP A 95 -7.28 -4.58 15.06
N ALA A 96 -7.63 -4.75 13.79
CA ALA A 96 -8.99 -4.61 13.27
C ALA A 96 -9.96 -5.55 14.00
N PHE A 97 -9.62 -6.84 14.14
CA PHE A 97 -10.44 -7.84 14.83
C PHE A 97 -10.72 -7.45 16.28
N VAL A 98 -9.69 -7.04 17.03
CA VAL A 98 -9.84 -6.62 18.43
C VAL A 98 -10.77 -5.41 18.55
N ASN A 99 -10.57 -4.38 17.72
CA ASN A 99 -11.40 -3.17 17.81
C ASN A 99 -12.85 -3.43 17.40
N LYS A 100 -13.09 -4.20 16.34
CA LYS A 100 -14.46 -4.59 15.94
C LYS A 100 -15.14 -5.45 17.00
N ALA A 101 -14.41 -6.38 17.62
CA ALA A 101 -14.94 -7.20 18.71
C ALA A 101 -15.35 -6.34 19.92
N ILE A 102 -14.56 -5.33 20.28
CA ILE A 102 -14.92 -4.38 21.33
C ILE A 102 -16.12 -3.52 20.89
N ALA A 103 -16.14 -3.02 19.65
CA ALA A 103 -17.26 -2.23 19.10
C ALA A 103 -18.58 -3.01 19.10
N THR A 104 -18.53 -4.33 18.88
CA THR A 104 -19.71 -5.20 18.96
C THR A 104 -20.29 -5.27 20.38
N LEU A 105 -19.42 -5.22 21.40
CA LEU A 105 -19.83 -5.26 22.82
C LEU A 105 -20.14 -3.87 23.38
N ILE A 106 -19.51 -2.84 22.84
CA ILE A 106 -19.58 -1.44 23.29
C ILE A 106 -19.73 -0.57 22.03
N PRO A 107 -20.95 -0.35 21.51
CA PRO A 107 -21.16 0.36 20.25
C PRO A 107 -20.47 1.74 20.14
N PRO A 108 -20.44 2.59 21.19
CA PRO A 108 -19.69 3.86 21.13
C PRO A 108 -18.17 3.71 20.90
N TRP A 109 -17.62 2.52 21.10
CA TRP A 109 -16.23 2.23 20.76
C TRP A 109 -16.01 2.23 19.25
N GLY A 110 -17.01 1.81 18.46
CA GLY A 110 -16.94 1.86 16.99
C GLY A 110 -16.73 3.29 16.50
N ASP A 111 -17.62 4.20 16.88
CA ASP A 111 -17.55 5.63 16.53
C ASP A 111 -16.22 6.27 16.93
N PHE A 112 -15.71 5.92 18.12
CA PHE A 112 -14.42 6.40 18.60
C PHE A 112 -13.25 5.83 17.78
N THR A 113 -13.23 4.51 17.56
CA THR A 113 -12.09 3.83 16.94
C THR A 113 -12.04 4.01 15.44
N GLU A 114 -13.15 4.31 14.78
CA GLU A 114 -13.17 4.67 13.36
C GLU A 114 -12.13 5.76 13.02
N ARG A 115 -11.98 6.76 13.90
CA ARG A 115 -10.96 7.83 13.77
C ARG A 115 -9.69 7.55 14.55
N ALA A 116 -9.78 6.91 15.72
CA ALA A 116 -8.64 6.70 16.60
C ALA A 116 -7.79 5.45 16.28
N TYR A 117 -8.21 4.61 15.32
CA TYR A 117 -7.65 3.28 15.03
C TYR A 117 -6.11 3.24 14.98
N LEU A 118 -5.50 4.05 14.12
CA LEU A 118 -4.05 4.10 13.97
C LEU A 118 -3.37 4.84 15.14
N GLY A 119 -4.02 5.87 15.69
CA GLY A 119 -3.54 6.58 16.86
C GLY A 119 -3.30 5.63 18.04
N LEU A 120 -4.29 4.82 18.36
CA LEU A 120 -4.22 3.78 19.40
C LEU A 120 -3.19 2.70 19.07
N TRP A 121 -3.10 2.27 17.81
CA TRP A 121 -2.08 1.33 17.37
C TRP A 121 -0.68 1.84 17.69
N TYR A 122 -0.35 3.07 17.28
CA TYR A 122 0.96 3.66 17.56
C TYR A 122 1.21 3.84 19.07
N LEU A 123 0.19 4.13 19.87
CA LEU A 123 0.34 4.16 21.33
C LEU A 123 0.80 2.79 21.86
N VAL A 124 0.16 1.70 21.41
CA VAL A 124 0.58 0.33 21.75
C VAL A 124 2.02 0.07 21.34
N LEU A 125 2.41 0.47 20.11
CA LEU A 125 3.78 0.30 19.61
C LEU A 125 4.80 1.02 20.49
N TYR A 126 4.55 2.29 20.84
CA TYR A 126 5.46 3.09 21.66
C TYR A 126 5.58 2.59 23.09
N VAL A 127 4.57 1.90 23.63
CA VAL A 127 4.64 1.24 24.94
C VAL A 127 5.41 -0.09 24.83
N LEU A 128 5.07 -0.94 23.87
CA LEU A 128 5.65 -2.28 23.75
C LEU A 128 7.13 -2.28 23.34
N GLN A 129 7.56 -1.29 22.55
CA GLN A 129 8.94 -1.15 22.08
C GLN A 129 9.98 -1.09 23.22
N PRO A 130 9.94 -0.11 24.15
CA PRO A 130 10.84 -0.07 25.30
C PRO A 130 10.58 -1.19 26.31
N LEU A 131 9.33 -1.63 26.48
CA LEU A 131 8.98 -2.73 27.38
C LEU A 131 9.72 -4.02 27.02
N LEU A 132 9.66 -4.43 25.75
CA LEU A 132 10.27 -5.65 25.27
C LEU A 132 11.79 -5.52 25.14
N ALA A 133 12.31 -4.32 24.87
CA ALA A 133 13.75 -4.05 24.97
C ALA A 133 14.27 -4.30 26.40
N VAL A 134 13.59 -3.75 27.42
CA VAL A 134 13.93 -4.00 28.83
C VAL A 134 13.74 -5.47 29.20
N ALA A 135 12.71 -6.15 28.68
CA ALA A 135 12.50 -7.58 28.92
C ALA A 135 13.66 -8.43 28.39
N ASN A 136 14.17 -8.15 27.19
CA ASN A 136 15.34 -8.80 26.60
C ASN A 136 16.57 -8.63 27.49
N LEU A 137 16.84 -7.41 27.93
CA LEU A 137 18.00 -7.11 28.75
C LEU A 137 17.92 -7.76 30.14
N ARG A 138 16.73 -7.83 30.73
CA ARG A 138 16.48 -8.56 31.97
C ARG A 138 16.63 -10.07 31.82
N ALA A 139 16.27 -10.63 30.66
CA ALA A 139 16.51 -12.04 30.34
C ALA A 139 18.01 -12.37 30.26
N LEU A 140 18.84 -11.38 29.92
CA LEU A 140 20.31 -11.47 29.97
C LEU A 140 20.90 -11.22 31.37
N GLY A 141 20.06 -10.99 32.40
CA GLY A 141 20.46 -10.87 33.80
C GLY A 141 20.63 -9.44 34.32
N HIS A 142 20.46 -8.42 33.48
CA HIS A 142 20.63 -7.02 33.89
C HIS A 142 19.30 -6.44 34.40
N ARG A 143 19.24 -6.13 35.70
CA ARG A 143 17.99 -5.77 36.38
C ARG A 143 18.01 -4.40 37.08
N SER A 144 19.06 -3.61 36.94
CA SER A 144 19.17 -2.30 37.59
C SER A 144 18.25 -1.25 36.98
N TRP A 145 18.00 -0.16 37.70
CA TRP A 145 17.28 1.00 37.18
C TRP A 145 18.02 1.68 36.01
N ALA A 146 19.35 1.79 36.09
CA ALA A 146 20.16 2.30 34.97
C ALA A 146 19.98 1.48 33.69
N ALA A 147 19.98 0.15 33.82
CA ALA A 147 19.72 -0.76 32.71
C ALA A 147 18.30 -0.58 32.14
N THR A 148 17.32 -0.40 33.03
CA THR A 148 15.91 -0.21 32.64
C THR A 148 15.72 1.10 31.85
N ILE A 149 16.14 2.23 32.41
CA ILE A 149 15.92 3.56 31.82
C ILE A 149 16.76 3.74 30.56
N GLY A 150 18.06 3.41 30.62
CA GLY A 150 18.95 3.59 29.47
C GLY A 150 18.52 2.74 28.28
N THR A 151 18.11 1.49 28.50
CA THR A 151 17.61 0.64 27.41
C THR A 151 16.24 1.06 26.90
N ALA A 152 15.33 1.53 27.76
CA ALA A 152 14.07 2.10 27.31
C ALA A 152 14.32 3.28 26.34
N PHE A 153 15.21 4.21 26.70
CA PHE A 153 15.55 5.35 25.83
C PHE A 153 16.21 4.94 24.52
N LEU A 154 17.21 4.04 24.56
CA LEU A 154 17.88 3.57 23.34
C LEU A 154 16.93 2.93 22.32
N PHE A 155 15.88 2.25 22.77
CA PHE A 155 14.99 1.51 21.86
C PHE A 155 13.75 2.29 21.43
N VAL A 156 13.21 3.17 22.28
CA VAL A 156 12.11 4.06 21.90
C VAL A 156 12.57 5.18 20.96
N ALA A 157 13.86 5.49 20.95
CA ALA A 157 14.47 6.49 20.07
C ALA A 157 15.37 5.87 19.00
N ALA A 158 15.05 4.66 18.52
CA ALA A 158 15.76 4.03 17.41
C ALA A 158 15.27 4.62 16.06
N PRO A 159 16.10 5.37 15.31
CA PRO A 159 15.64 6.09 14.12
C PRO A 159 15.08 5.20 13.01
N ALA A 160 15.70 4.05 12.74
CA ALA A 160 15.20 3.07 11.78
C ALA A 160 13.77 2.59 12.09
N TRP A 161 13.41 2.51 13.38
CA TRP A 161 12.05 2.16 13.79
C TRP A 161 11.09 3.32 13.62
N THR A 162 11.45 4.53 14.07
CA THR A 162 10.59 5.71 13.95
C THR A 162 10.32 6.08 12.49
N ASN A 163 11.28 5.78 11.60
CA ASN A 163 11.12 5.94 10.16
C ASN A 163 10.04 5.03 9.54
N ARG A 164 9.51 4.05 10.27
CA ARG A 164 8.41 3.20 9.77
C ARG A 164 7.03 3.76 10.03
N TYR A 165 6.91 4.97 10.59
CA TYR A 165 5.62 5.60 10.89
C TYR A 165 4.65 5.68 9.70
N VAL A 166 5.08 5.68 8.44
CA VAL A 166 4.12 5.67 7.32
C VAL A 166 3.50 4.28 7.10
N HIS A 167 4.22 3.22 7.46
CA HIS A 167 3.81 1.83 7.28
C HIS A 167 3.40 1.21 8.64
N ALA A 168 2.14 1.38 9.03
CA ALA A 168 1.68 1.07 10.38
C ALA A 168 1.88 -0.41 10.78
N SER A 169 1.55 -1.35 9.90
CA SER A 169 1.77 -2.79 10.18
C SER A 169 3.27 -3.11 10.32
N MET A 170 4.13 -2.45 9.54
CA MET A 170 5.59 -2.64 9.57
C MET A 170 6.21 -2.08 10.84
N SER A 171 5.65 -1.02 11.42
CA SER A 171 6.14 -0.41 12.67
C SER A 171 6.09 -1.34 13.91
N ALA A 172 5.49 -2.53 13.80
CA ALA A 172 5.40 -3.54 14.86
C ALA A 172 6.72 -4.25 15.22
N HIS A 173 7.84 -3.53 15.28
CA HIS A 173 9.16 -4.07 15.62
C HIS A 173 9.22 -4.70 17.02
N PHE A 174 8.26 -4.38 17.89
CA PHE A 174 8.08 -5.07 19.17
C PHE A 174 7.90 -6.59 18.97
N LEU A 175 7.35 -7.07 17.85
CA LEU A 175 7.23 -8.50 17.54
C LEU A 175 8.60 -9.17 17.41
N THR A 176 9.54 -8.52 16.73
CA THR A 176 10.95 -8.96 16.63
C THR A 176 11.61 -9.01 18.02
N LEU A 177 11.37 -7.99 18.86
CA LEU A 177 11.87 -7.98 20.24
C LEU A 177 11.20 -9.06 21.11
N TRP A 178 9.93 -9.34 20.92
CA TRP A 178 9.20 -10.40 21.63
C TRP A 178 9.75 -11.78 21.24
N ALA A 179 9.96 -12.04 19.95
CA ALA A 179 10.55 -13.27 19.45
C ALA A 179 11.99 -13.49 19.99
N LEU A 180 12.81 -12.43 19.99
CA LEU A 180 14.15 -12.46 20.60
C LEU A 180 14.10 -12.74 22.10
N TYR A 181 13.13 -12.15 22.83
CA TYR A 181 12.96 -12.39 24.26
C TYR A 181 12.66 -13.87 24.54
N LEU A 182 11.76 -14.50 23.76
CA LEU A 182 11.44 -15.91 23.89
C LEU A 182 12.64 -16.81 23.57
N TYR A 183 13.44 -16.45 22.55
CA TYR A 183 14.71 -17.12 22.26
C TYR A 183 15.67 -17.04 23.46
N LEU A 184 15.84 -15.88 24.08
CA LEU A 184 16.74 -15.69 25.23
C LEU A 184 16.28 -16.45 26.48
N ARG A 185 14.96 -16.60 26.67
CA ARG A 185 14.35 -17.42 27.73
C ARG A 185 14.48 -18.92 27.49
N THR A 186 14.85 -19.34 26.28
CA THR A 186 14.97 -20.76 25.94
C THR A 186 16.25 -21.36 26.53
N PRO A 187 16.18 -22.48 27.26
CA PRO A 187 17.35 -23.11 27.84
C PRO A 187 18.29 -23.64 26.76
N SER A 188 19.59 -23.66 27.05
CA SER A 188 20.59 -24.24 26.14
C SER A 188 20.72 -25.73 26.40
N LYS A 189 20.69 -26.54 25.35
CA LYS A 189 20.85 -28.01 25.40
C LYS A 189 19.88 -28.73 26.36
N ALA A 190 18.70 -28.17 26.58
CA ALA A 190 17.63 -28.80 27.35
C ALA A 190 16.27 -28.52 26.70
N ALA A 191 15.31 -29.41 26.94
CA ALA A 191 13.94 -29.25 26.49
C ALA A 191 13.32 -27.96 27.06
N ALA A 192 12.77 -27.11 26.20
CA ALA A 192 12.08 -25.92 26.65
C ALA A 192 10.72 -26.30 27.29
N PRO A 193 10.27 -25.62 28.36
CA PRO A 193 8.96 -25.86 28.93
C PRO A 193 7.84 -25.69 27.89
N ARG A 194 6.80 -26.53 27.94
CA ARG A 194 5.67 -26.47 27.01
C ARG A 194 5.02 -25.08 26.96
N GLY A 195 4.88 -24.41 28.10
CA GLY A 195 4.35 -23.05 28.17
C GLY A 195 5.17 -22.04 27.36
N LEU A 196 6.51 -22.17 27.31
CA LEU A 196 7.36 -21.29 26.50
C LEU A 196 7.16 -21.56 24.99
N ARG A 197 6.93 -22.81 24.61
CA ARG A 197 6.65 -23.19 23.21
C ARG A 197 5.29 -22.67 22.75
N VAL A 198 4.26 -22.83 23.56
CA VAL A 198 2.92 -22.28 23.29
C VAL A 198 2.96 -20.76 23.20
N HIS A 199 3.70 -20.09 24.08
CA HIS A 199 3.93 -18.64 23.98
C HIS A 199 4.59 -18.25 22.65
N GLY A 200 5.58 -19.03 22.18
CA GLY A 200 6.14 -18.86 20.85
C GLY A 200 5.11 -19.00 19.72
N LEU A 201 4.21 -19.98 19.80
CA LEU A 201 3.14 -20.14 18.81
C LEU A 201 2.15 -18.98 18.82
N VAL A 202 1.76 -18.48 20.00
CA VAL A 202 0.90 -17.30 20.12
C VAL A 202 1.57 -16.09 19.48
N GLN A 203 2.86 -15.88 19.75
CA GLN A 203 3.62 -14.80 19.16
C GLN A 203 3.69 -14.91 17.63
N LEU A 204 3.88 -16.12 17.07
CA LEU A 204 3.84 -16.35 15.63
C LEU A 204 2.46 -16.04 15.04
N GLY A 205 1.38 -16.50 15.68
CA GLY A 205 0.02 -16.21 15.24
C GLY A 205 -0.28 -14.71 15.22
N VAL A 206 0.09 -13.97 16.28
CA VAL A 206 -0.02 -12.52 16.32
C VAL A 206 0.82 -11.87 15.22
N ALA A 207 2.06 -12.32 15.03
CA ALA A 207 2.94 -11.78 13.99
C ALA A 207 2.34 -11.96 12.59
N THR A 208 1.77 -13.13 12.28
CA THR A 208 1.06 -13.40 11.02
C THR A 208 -0.15 -12.50 10.81
N LEU A 209 -0.95 -12.29 11.85
CA LEU A 209 -2.14 -11.44 11.80
C LEU A 209 -1.83 -9.94 11.83
N VAL A 210 -0.60 -9.55 12.14
CA VAL A 210 -0.12 -8.17 12.00
C VAL A 210 0.49 -7.95 10.62
N ASN A 211 1.45 -8.80 10.23
CA ASN A 211 2.03 -8.79 8.89
C ASN A 211 2.89 -10.03 8.57
N PRO A 212 2.84 -10.59 7.34
CA PRO A 212 3.66 -11.73 6.92
C PRO A 212 5.18 -11.54 7.08
N TYR A 213 5.71 -10.32 6.92
CA TYR A 213 7.13 -10.03 7.16
C TYR A 213 7.53 -10.32 8.62
N HIS A 214 6.74 -9.86 9.57
CA HIS A 214 6.98 -10.11 11.00
C HIS A 214 6.86 -11.58 11.34
N ALA A 215 5.97 -12.33 10.68
CA ALA A 215 5.83 -13.78 10.86
C ALA A 215 7.10 -14.53 10.46
N VAL A 216 7.67 -14.25 9.29
CA VAL A 216 8.90 -14.92 8.82
C VAL A 216 10.09 -14.55 9.68
N MET A 217 10.27 -13.26 10.00
CA MET A 217 11.33 -12.82 10.91
C MET A 217 11.22 -13.52 12.28
N SER A 218 10.01 -13.56 12.85
CA SER A 218 9.73 -14.21 14.14
C SER A 218 9.96 -15.72 14.08
N TYR A 219 9.60 -16.37 12.98
CA TYR A 219 9.84 -17.79 12.76
C TYR A 219 11.33 -18.11 12.77
N GLY A 220 12.18 -17.25 12.22
CA GLY A 220 13.64 -17.37 12.34
C GLY A 220 14.13 -17.47 13.78
N PHE A 221 13.66 -16.59 14.69
CA PHE A 221 14.00 -16.67 16.12
C PHE A 221 13.44 -17.94 16.77
N PHE A 222 12.21 -18.34 16.40
CA PHE A 222 11.59 -19.56 16.90
C PHE A 222 12.40 -20.80 16.50
N VAL A 223 12.84 -20.90 15.24
CA VAL A 223 13.73 -21.94 14.74
C VAL A 223 15.05 -21.94 15.49
N ALA A 224 15.69 -20.77 15.65
CA ALA A 224 16.92 -20.65 16.44
C ALA A 224 16.73 -21.15 17.89
N SER A 225 15.55 -20.95 18.48
CA SER A 225 15.22 -21.43 19.83
C SER A 225 15.11 -22.96 19.89
N LEU A 226 14.58 -23.60 18.85
CA LEU A 226 14.48 -25.06 18.76
C LEU A 226 15.88 -25.68 18.70
N PHE A 227 16.75 -25.15 17.86
CA PHE A 227 18.13 -25.59 17.77
C PHE A 227 18.94 -25.30 19.05
N ARG A 228 18.71 -24.15 19.70
CA ARG A 228 19.33 -23.82 21.00
C ARG A 228 18.97 -24.83 22.09
N ALA A 229 17.72 -25.27 22.14
CA ALA A 229 17.25 -26.30 23.06
C ALA A 229 17.91 -27.67 22.79
N GLY A 230 18.28 -27.95 21.53
CA GLY A 230 19.01 -29.16 21.15
C GLY A 230 18.23 -30.46 21.34
N ASN A 231 16.90 -30.38 21.51
CA ASN A 231 16.03 -31.53 21.73
C ASN A 231 15.34 -31.95 20.41
N ARG A 232 15.70 -33.12 19.87
CA ARG A 232 15.20 -33.62 18.57
C ARG A 232 13.68 -33.80 18.54
N ARG A 233 13.07 -34.31 19.63
CA ARG A 233 11.61 -34.47 19.73
C ARG A 233 10.89 -33.12 19.67
N GLN A 234 11.40 -32.12 20.39
CA GLN A 234 10.85 -30.77 20.30
C GLN A 234 11.03 -30.17 18.91
N LEU A 235 12.19 -30.36 18.27
CA LEU A 235 12.40 -29.90 16.91
C LEU A 235 11.36 -30.51 15.94
N ALA A 236 11.20 -31.83 15.98
CA ALA A 236 10.27 -32.55 15.09
C ALA A 236 8.80 -32.16 15.27
N ILE A 237 8.39 -31.82 16.50
CA ILE A 237 7.00 -31.43 16.78
C ILE A 237 6.79 -29.94 16.50
N TRP A 238 7.61 -29.09 17.12
CA TRP A 238 7.32 -27.66 17.16
C TRP A 238 7.71 -26.92 15.88
N LEU A 239 8.68 -27.41 15.10
CA LEU A 239 9.03 -26.82 13.80
C LEU A 239 7.82 -26.83 12.84
N PRO A 240 7.23 -27.99 12.47
CA PRO A 240 6.06 -28.01 11.60
C PRO A 240 4.83 -27.37 12.27
N THR A 241 4.69 -27.46 13.60
CA THR A 241 3.59 -26.76 14.30
C THR A 241 3.70 -25.24 14.15
N GLY A 242 4.90 -24.67 14.26
CA GLY A 242 5.13 -23.24 14.05
C GLY A 242 4.77 -22.81 12.62
N PHE A 243 5.19 -23.60 11.62
CA PHE A 243 4.82 -23.37 10.22
C PHE A 243 3.30 -23.48 10.00
N ALA A 244 2.65 -24.50 10.60
CA ALA A 244 1.21 -24.69 10.53
C ALA A 244 0.43 -23.53 11.16
N VAL A 245 0.92 -22.95 12.26
CA VAL A 245 0.31 -21.75 12.87
C VAL A 245 0.40 -20.54 11.93
N ILE A 246 1.51 -20.35 11.23
CA ILE A 246 1.64 -19.29 10.22
C ILE A 246 0.68 -19.55 9.06
N GLY A 247 0.61 -20.78 8.55
CA GLY A 247 -0.32 -21.14 7.47
C GLY A 247 -1.79 -20.95 7.87
N ALA A 248 -2.18 -21.41 9.05
CA ALA A 248 -3.53 -21.25 9.60
C ALA A 248 -3.86 -19.78 9.86
N GLY A 249 -2.92 -18.99 10.40
CA GLY A 249 -3.10 -17.55 10.58
C GLY A 249 -3.24 -16.81 9.26
N ALA A 250 -2.47 -17.20 8.24
CA ALA A 250 -2.54 -16.59 6.92
C ALA A 250 -3.87 -16.93 6.21
N TRP A 251 -4.34 -18.17 6.36
CA TRP A 251 -5.66 -18.59 5.90
C TRP A 251 -6.78 -17.86 6.65
N PHE A 252 -6.68 -17.74 7.97
CA PHE A 252 -7.65 -16.99 8.78
C PHE A 252 -7.73 -15.53 8.32
N ALA A 253 -6.59 -14.87 8.10
CA ALA A 253 -6.51 -13.51 7.53
C ALA A 253 -6.94 -13.40 6.06
N SER A 254 -7.33 -14.51 5.42
CA SER A 254 -7.77 -14.57 4.02
C SER A 254 -6.71 -14.11 3.01
N TYR A 255 -5.41 -14.34 3.28
CA TYR A 255 -4.33 -14.08 2.31
C TYR A 255 -4.38 -15.00 1.08
N PHE A 256 -5.12 -16.11 1.16
CA PHE A 256 -5.33 -17.05 0.05
C PHE A 256 -6.68 -16.85 -0.65
N ALA A 257 -7.32 -15.69 -0.49
CA ALA A 257 -8.53 -15.35 -1.24
C ALA A 257 -8.27 -15.47 -2.75
N LYS A 258 -9.32 -15.70 -3.55
CA LYS A 258 -9.26 -16.05 -4.99
C LYS A 258 -8.58 -15.00 -5.88
N GLU A 259 -8.23 -13.85 -5.31
CA GLU A 259 -7.54 -12.76 -5.95
C GLU A 259 -6.03 -13.05 -6.01
N ALA A 260 -5.51 -13.35 -7.20
CA ALA A 260 -4.06 -13.40 -7.39
C ALA A 260 -3.52 -11.96 -7.37
N ALA A 261 -2.84 -11.58 -6.30
CA ALA A 261 -2.11 -10.31 -6.25
C ALA A 261 -1.18 -10.20 -7.47
N LEU A 262 -1.25 -9.08 -8.18
CA LEU A 262 -0.39 -8.83 -9.33
C LEU A 262 1.08 -8.77 -8.91
N LYS A 263 1.97 -9.27 -9.77
CA LYS A 263 3.42 -9.17 -9.55
C LYS A 263 3.81 -7.69 -9.53
N MET A 264 4.45 -7.27 -8.45
CA MET A 264 4.92 -5.89 -8.29
C MET A 264 6.44 -5.83 -8.21
N PHE A 265 7.00 -4.72 -8.70
CA PHE A 265 8.42 -4.42 -8.58
C PHE A 265 8.79 -4.18 -7.11
N GLY A 266 10.08 -4.34 -6.79
CA GLY A 266 10.60 -3.96 -5.48
C GLY A 266 11.84 -4.74 -5.08
N PHE A 267 11.90 -6.05 -5.36
CA PHE A 267 12.94 -6.90 -4.76
C PHE A 267 14.34 -6.37 -5.05
N GLU A 268 14.60 -5.96 -6.29
CA GLU A 268 15.88 -5.43 -6.76
C GLU A 268 16.24 -4.04 -6.20
N VAL A 269 15.25 -3.23 -5.82
CA VAL A 269 15.44 -1.82 -5.45
C VAL A 269 15.24 -1.53 -3.95
N ALA A 270 14.28 -2.19 -3.30
CA ALA A 270 13.92 -2.02 -1.90
C ALA A 270 14.81 -2.88 -0.97
N SER A 271 16.12 -2.84 -1.21
CA SER A 271 17.15 -3.57 -0.49
C SER A 271 17.72 -2.75 0.69
N THR A 272 18.51 -3.39 1.55
CA THR A 272 19.36 -2.67 2.51
C THR A 272 20.68 -2.32 1.86
N ASN A 273 21.14 -1.08 2.08
CA ASN A 273 22.53 -0.73 1.85
C ASN A 273 23.41 -1.38 2.93
N VAL A 274 24.63 -1.81 2.58
CA VAL A 274 25.60 -2.36 3.55
C VAL A 274 25.91 -1.34 4.66
N LEU A 275 25.93 -0.04 4.33
CA LEU A 275 26.17 1.04 5.30
C LEU A 275 24.94 1.42 6.12
N SER A 276 23.77 0.78 5.95
CA SER A 276 22.52 1.24 6.58
C SER A 276 22.56 1.24 8.11
N PHE A 277 23.44 0.45 8.74
CA PHE A 277 23.65 0.46 10.19
C PHE A 277 24.30 1.75 10.71
N VAL A 278 25.04 2.47 9.87
CA VAL A 278 25.81 3.67 10.24
C VAL A 278 25.37 4.95 9.53
N MET A 279 24.63 4.84 8.42
CA MET A 279 24.08 6.00 7.73
C MET A 279 22.99 6.65 8.57
N PRO A 280 23.11 7.92 9.01
CA PRO A 280 22.06 8.58 9.77
C PRO A 280 20.77 8.65 8.95
N TYR A 281 19.63 8.62 9.64
CA TYR A 281 18.32 8.80 9.04
C TYR A 281 17.48 9.67 9.96
N HIS A 282 17.09 10.84 9.46
CA HIS A 282 16.46 11.95 10.15
C HIS A 282 17.14 12.29 11.49
N SER A 283 18.48 12.28 11.51
CA SER A 283 19.26 12.63 12.70
C SER A 283 19.16 14.13 12.99
N ALA A 284 18.95 14.52 14.25
CA ALA A 284 19.00 15.93 14.65
C ALA A 284 20.41 16.53 14.51
N LEU A 285 21.45 15.71 14.66
CA LEU A 285 22.84 16.15 14.70
C LEU A 285 23.51 16.14 13.31
N PHE A 286 23.15 15.19 12.46
CA PHE A 286 23.75 15.03 11.13
C PHE A 286 22.78 15.26 9.96
N GLY A 287 21.48 15.34 10.24
CA GLY A 287 20.45 15.31 9.20
C GLY A 287 20.54 14.04 8.35
N ASP A 288 20.14 14.17 7.08
CA ASP A 288 20.21 13.10 6.07
C ASP A 288 21.43 13.26 5.14
N ARG A 289 22.38 14.13 5.50
CA ARG A 289 23.52 14.51 4.62
C ARG A 289 24.43 13.33 4.24
N LEU A 290 24.48 12.31 5.10
CA LEU A 290 25.31 11.11 4.92
C LEU A 290 24.47 9.89 4.48
N THR A 291 23.17 10.09 4.24
CA THR A 291 22.28 9.05 3.74
C THR A 291 22.45 8.95 2.24
N VAL A 292 22.76 7.75 1.75
CA VAL A 292 22.86 7.47 0.32
C VAL A 292 21.84 6.39 -0.03
N ASP A 293 20.93 6.71 -0.94
CA ASP A 293 19.87 5.81 -1.43
C ASP A 293 19.89 5.81 -2.97
N PRO A 294 20.77 5.00 -3.60
CA PRO A 294 20.92 4.97 -5.05
C PRO A 294 19.69 4.47 -5.80
N THR A 295 18.81 3.70 -5.14
CA THR A 295 17.63 3.11 -5.77
C THR A 295 16.37 3.96 -5.56
N GLY A 296 16.41 4.92 -4.62
CA GLY A 296 15.26 5.69 -4.15
C GLY A 296 14.30 4.88 -3.26
N PHE A 297 14.59 3.60 -3.01
CA PHE A 297 13.76 2.69 -2.21
C PHE A 297 14.54 2.00 -1.08
N GLN A 298 15.84 2.28 -0.89
CA GLN A 298 16.64 1.69 0.19
C GLN A 298 16.25 2.19 1.57
N TYR A 299 15.44 3.25 1.67
CA TYR A 299 14.75 3.61 2.90
C TYR A 299 13.92 2.45 3.49
N GLU A 300 13.53 1.45 2.68
CA GLU A 300 12.89 0.21 3.15
C GLU A 300 13.82 -0.67 4.00
N GLY A 301 15.11 -0.63 3.72
CA GLY A 301 16.17 -1.32 4.45
C GLY A 301 16.97 -0.42 5.39
N ALA A 302 16.40 0.68 5.87
CA ALA A 302 17.06 1.52 6.86
C ALA A 302 17.27 0.74 8.18
N ALA A 303 18.52 0.70 8.68
CA ALA A 303 18.91 -0.01 9.90
C ALA A 303 19.68 0.85 10.91
N PHE A 304 19.68 2.17 10.71
CA PHE A 304 20.36 3.11 11.59
C PHE A 304 19.75 3.08 12.98
N ALA A 305 20.49 2.52 13.92
CA ALA A 305 20.03 2.31 15.28
C ALA A 305 20.14 3.55 16.16
N GLY A 306 20.73 4.66 15.67
CA GLY A 306 20.91 5.92 16.40
C GLY A 306 22.31 6.10 16.97
N LEU A 307 22.69 7.36 17.24
CA LEU A 307 24.04 7.70 17.71
C LEU A 307 24.41 7.09 19.06
N GLY A 308 23.46 6.96 20.00
CA GLY A 308 23.74 6.32 21.28
C GLY A 308 24.22 4.87 21.12
N ILE A 309 23.61 4.11 20.20
CA ILE A 309 24.04 2.76 19.83
C ILE A 309 25.38 2.76 19.09
N LEU A 310 25.62 3.72 18.17
CA LEU A 310 26.90 3.79 17.46
C LEU A 310 28.08 4.12 18.40
N VAL A 311 27.89 5.08 19.30
CA VAL A 311 28.91 5.38 20.33
C VAL A 311 29.10 4.17 21.23
N LEU A 312 28.03 3.46 21.59
CA LEU A 312 28.14 2.23 22.37
C LEU A 312 28.91 1.12 21.64
N LEU A 313 28.70 0.98 20.33
CA LEU A 313 29.47 0.09 19.46
C LEU A 313 30.95 0.48 19.47
N ALA A 314 31.27 1.75 19.21
CA ALA A 314 32.63 2.27 19.20
C ALA A 314 33.34 2.05 20.54
N LEU A 315 32.65 2.35 21.64
CA LEU A 315 33.14 2.08 22.98
C LEU A 315 33.33 0.59 23.24
N SER A 316 32.62 -0.31 22.57
CA SER A 316 32.74 -1.76 22.73
C SER A 316 33.85 -2.39 21.90
N LEU A 317 34.34 -1.73 20.84
CA LEU A 317 35.36 -2.25 19.90
C LEU A 317 36.64 -2.80 20.57
N PRO A 318 37.22 -2.19 21.62
CA PRO A 318 38.40 -2.75 22.28
C PRO A 318 38.20 -4.15 22.88
N ARG A 319 36.94 -4.58 23.06
CA ARG A 319 36.57 -5.91 23.52
C ARG A 319 35.92 -6.74 22.42
N VAL A 320 36.15 -6.46 21.14
CA VAL A 320 35.56 -7.24 20.04
C VAL A 320 35.84 -8.75 20.17
N ARG A 321 36.98 -9.14 20.76
CA ARG A 321 37.30 -10.55 21.04
C ARG A 321 36.34 -11.20 22.07
N SER A 322 35.74 -10.44 22.98
CA SER A 322 34.74 -10.93 23.95
C SER A 322 33.40 -11.29 23.29
N VAL A 323 33.18 -10.86 22.04
CA VAL A 323 31.98 -11.17 21.26
C VAL A 323 31.98 -12.64 20.80
N TRP A 324 33.16 -13.24 20.55
CA TRP A 324 33.24 -14.63 20.06
C TRP A 324 32.57 -15.67 20.98
N PRO A 325 32.80 -15.67 22.32
CA PRO A 325 32.04 -16.54 23.22
C PRO A 325 30.53 -16.30 23.17
N VAL A 326 30.08 -15.06 22.98
CA VAL A 326 28.66 -14.70 22.86
C VAL A 326 28.08 -15.29 21.57
N ILE A 327 28.76 -15.09 20.44
CA ILE A 327 28.38 -15.67 19.14
C ILE A 327 28.33 -17.20 19.26
N LYS A 328 29.36 -17.85 19.81
CA LYS A 328 29.38 -19.31 19.99
C LYS A 328 28.21 -19.80 20.85
N ARG A 329 27.90 -19.10 21.94
CA ARG A 329 26.76 -19.40 22.83
C ARG A 329 25.40 -19.22 22.15
N HIS A 330 25.31 -18.30 21.21
CA HIS A 330 24.09 -17.94 20.49
C HIS A 330 24.16 -18.22 18.99
N ARG A 331 24.94 -19.22 18.57
CA ARG A 331 25.31 -19.45 17.16
C ARG A 331 24.12 -19.52 16.20
N TYR A 332 23.01 -20.14 16.63
CA TYR A 332 21.80 -20.25 15.82
C TYR A 332 21.09 -18.91 15.63
N LEU A 333 21.12 -18.03 16.64
CA LEU A 333 20.57 -16.69 16.51
C LEU A 333 21.41 -15.85 15.55
N PHE A 334 22.73 -15.86 15.70
CA PHE A 334 23.62 -15.13 14.80
C PHE A 334 23.59 -15.67 13.36
N ALA A 335 23.39 -16.98 13.18
CA ALA A 335 23.16 -17.57 11.85
C ALA A 335 21.87 -17.05 11.20
N ILE A 336 20.76 -16.98 11.95
CA ILE A 336 19.50 -16.41 11.46
C ILE A 336 19.65 -14.91 11.17
N ALA A 337 20.32 -14.16 12.04
CA ALA A 337 20.58 -12.73 11.83
C ALA A 337 21.44 -12.48 10.58
N LEU A 338 22.46 -13.32 10.36
CA LEU A 338 23.28 -13.26 9.15
C LEU A 338 22.46 -13.61 7.90
N GLY A 339 21.66 -14.69 7.94
CA GLY A 339 20.79 -15.06 6.82
C GLY A 339 19.77 -13.97 6.48
N ALA A 340 19.15 -13.35 7.49
CA ALA A 340 18.23 -12.23 7.30
C ALA A 340 18.94 -10.99 6.71
N TRP A 341 20.17 -10.70 7.14
CA TRP A 341 20.97 -9.62 6.56
C TRP A 341 21.31 -9.88 5.08
N LEU A 342 21.80 -11.08 4.76
CA LEU A 342 22.13 -11.46 3.39
C LEU A 342 20.91 -11.42 2.48
N PHE A 343 19.75 -11.88 2.95
CA PHE A 343 18.50 -11.75 2.22
C PHE A 343 18.12 -10.28 2.00
N ALA A 344 18.32 -9.42 3.00
CA ALA A 344 18.01 -8.00 2.92
C ALA A 344 18.85 -7.23 1.88
N LEU A 345 20.06 -7.70 1.57
CA LEU A 345 20.92 -7.10 0.54
C LEU A 345 20.34 -7.28 -0.88
N SER A 346 19.44 -8.25 -1.07
CA SER A 346 18.83 -8.57 -2.36
C SER A 346 19.84 -8.94 -3.46
N THR A 347 19.41 -8.93 -4.72
CA THR A 347 20.18 -9.22 -5.93
C THR A 347 21.17 -8.13 -6.32
N HIS A 348 20.91 -6.89 -5.92
CA HIS A 348 21.76 -5.72 -6.17
C HIS A 348 22.33 -5.23 -4.83
N ILE A 349 23.61 -5.54 -4.59
CA ILE A 349 24.28 -5.27 -3.31
C ILE A 349 25.00 -3.91 -3.39
N TRP A 350 24.57 -2.96 -2.56
CA TRP A 350 25.11 -1.60 -2.53
C TRP A 350 25.92 -1.30 -1.28
N ILE A 351 27.00 -0.52 -1.43
CA ILE A 351 27.75 0.11 -0.35
C ILE A 351 27.82 1.62 -0.59
N GLY A 352 27.08 2.39 0.22
CA GLY A 352 26.90 3.82 -0.05
C GLY A 352 26.32 4.03 -1.45
N GLY A 353 27.01 4.80 -2.29
CA GLY A 353 26.61 5.07 -3.67
C GLY A 353 27.05 4.03 -4.70
N PHE A 354 27.79 2.99 -4.31
CA PHE A 354 28.42 2.06 -5.23
C PHE A 354 27.74 0.70 -5.22
N GLU A 355 27.42 0.18 -6.40
CA GLU A 355 26.95 -1.19 -6.58
C GLU A 355 28.16 -2.14 -6.58
N LEU A 356 28.22 -3.06 -5.62
CA LEU A 356 29.32 -4.02 -5.49
C LEU A 356 29.13 -5.23 -6.40
N VAL A 357 27.92 -5.79 -6.41
CA VAL A 357 27.57 -7.02 -7.13
C VAL A 357 26.09 -6.95 -7.49
N ALA A 358 25.78 -7.32 -8.73
CA ALA A 358 24.43 -7.58 -9.22
C ALA A 358 24.35 -9.02 -9.75
N TYR A 359 23.28 -9.75 -9.43
CA TYR A 359 23.05 -11.10 -9.94
C TYR A 359 21.57 -11.37 -10.14
N SER A 360 21.21 -12.25 -11.08
CA SER A 360 19.80 -12.62 -11.29
C SER A 360 19.37 -13.74 -10.34
N LEU A 361 18.15 -13.61 -9.80
CA LEU A 361 17.56 -14.65 -8.97
C LEU A 361 17.17 -15.86 -9.85
N PRO A 362 17.52 -17.10 -9.47
CA PRO A 362 17.07 -18.30 -10.19
C PRO A 362 15.54 -18.32 -10.29
N SER A 363 14.99 -18.72 -11.45
CA SER A 363 13.54 -18.72 -11.70
C SER A 363 12.72 -19.48 -10.65
N LYS A 364 13.27 -20.58 -10.11
CA LYS A 364 12.66 -21.38 -9.03
C LYS A 364 12.47 -20.61 -7.71
N LEU A 365 13.21 -19.52 -7.51
CA LEU A 365 13.13 -18.66 -6.33
C LEU A 365 12.36 -17.36 -6.59
N GLY A 366 11.87 -17.12 -7.81
CA GLY A 366 11.12 -15.91 -8.18
C GLY A 366 9.94 -15.63 -7.25
N TRP A 367 9.27 -16.67 -6.76
CA TRP A 367 8.16 -16.54 -5.80
C TRP A 367 8.57 -15.83 -4.50
N LEU A 368 9.82 -15.96 -4.04
CA LEU A 368 10.30 -15.26 -2.85
C LEU A 368 10.37 -13.75 -3.09
N ALA A 369 10.83 -13.36 -4.27
CA ALA A 369 10.90 -11.96 -4.68
C ALA A 369 9.49 -11.36 -4.83
N ASP A 370 8.54 -12.14 -5.34
CA ASP A 370 7.14 -11.71 -5.48
C ASP A 370 6.46 -11.54 -4.11
N GLN A 371 6.71 -12.45 -3.16
CA GLN A 371 6.11 -12.35 -1.83
C GLN A 371 6.78 -11.32 -0.93
N PHE A 372 8.10 -11.18 -1.00
CA PHE A 372 8.89 -10.28 -0.16
C PHE A 372 9.56 -9.18 -0.97
N ARG A 373 8.76 -8.42 -1.74
CA ARG A 373 9.23 -7.33 -2.63
C ARG A 373 10.13 -6.28 -1.96
N SER A 374 10.03 -6.06 -0.67
CA SER A 374 10.93 -5.18 0.09
C SER A 374 11.87 -5.98 1.00
N PRO A 375 12.88 -6.67 0.44
CA PRO A 375 13.78 -7.53 1.22
C PRO A 375 14.58 -6.76 2.27
N GLY A 376 14.85 -5.47 2.04
CA GLY A 376 15.60 -4.61 2.96
C GLY A 376 15.07 -4.64 4.40
N ARG A 377 13.76 -4.83 4.59
CA ARG A 377 13.09 -4.91 5.90
C ARG A 377 13.65 -6.02 6.80
N PHE A 378 14.26 -7.07 6.25
CA PHE A 378 14.85 -8.16 7.04
C PHE A 378 16.12 -7.73 7.81
N VAL A 379 16.70 -6.57 7.51
CA VAL A 379 17.85 -6.00 8.24
C VAL A 379 17.53 -5.65 9.70
N TRP A 380 16.25 -5.53 10.07
CA TRP A 380 15.88 -5.23 11.45
C TRP A 380 16.20 -6.37 12.41
N VAL A 381 16.25 -7.62 11.92
CA VAL A 381 16.67 -8.79 12.70
C VAL A 381 18.10 -8.62 13.24
N PRO A 382 19.14 -8.47 12.40
CA PRO A 382 20.50 -8.23 12.89
C PRO A 382 20.62 -6.90 13.65
N MET A 383 19.89 -5.85 13.27
CA MET A 383 19.86 -4.57 14.00
C MET A 383 19.46 -4.77 15.47
N TYR A 384 18.32 -5.40 15.74
CA TYR A 384 17.86 -5.60 17.13
C TYR A 384 18.71 -6.59 17.91
N VAL A 385 19.23 -7.63 17.26
CA VAL A 385 20.21 -8.53 17.89
C VAL A 385 21.44 -7.73 18.33
N ALA A 386 22.00 -6.90 17.45
CA ALA A 386 23.15 -6.05 17.77
C ALA A 386 22.82 -5.08 18.91
N MET A 387 21.72 -4.33 18.83
CA MET A 387 21.30 -3.37 19.86
C MET A 387 21.19 -4.02 21.25
N VAL A 388 20.54 -5.18 21.37
CA VAL A 388 20.36 -5.87 22.66
C VAL A 388 21.71 -6.33 23.23
N PHE A 389 22.58 -6.92 22.42
CA PHE A 389 23.88 -7.40 22.90
C PHE A 389 24.87 -6.26 23.17
N LEU A 390 24.80 -5.16 22.43
CA LEU A 390 25.58 -3.94 22.73
C LEU A 390 25.13 -3.29 24.04
N ALA A 391 23.82 -3.15 24.27
CA ALA A 391 23.29 -2.65 25.55
C ALA A 391 23.77 -3.51 26.73
N LYS A 392 23.74 -4.84 26.58
CA LYS A 392 24.28 -5.79 27.56
C LYS A 392 25.79 -5.58 27.79
N GLU A 393 26.58 -5.48 26.72
CA GLU A 393 28.04 -5.27 26.84
C GLU A 393 28.36 -3.93 27.50
N GLY A 394 27.66 -2.84 27.16
CA GLY A 394 27.81 -1.55 27.82
C GLY A 394 27.65 -1.63 29.33
N LEU A 395 26.64 -2.38 29.79
CA LEU A 395 26.39 -2.56 31.23
C LEU A 395 27.37 -3.53 31.91
N ALA A 396 28.00 -4.43 31.15
CA ALA A 396 29.01 -5.36 31.67
C ALA A 396 30.43 -4.74 31.66
N ARG A 397 30.69 -3.79 30.76
CA ARG A 397 32.02 -3.29 30.47
C ARG A 397 32.58 -2.36 31.53
N PHE A 398 31.78 -1.39 31.94
CA PHE A 398 32.25 -0.33 32.81
C PHE A 398 32.22 -0.77 34.29
N ASN A 399 33.26 -0.40 35.04
CA ASN A 399 33.36 -0.62 36.49
C ASN A 399 32.08 -0.14 37.18
N THR A 400 31.81 -0.67 38.38
CA THR A 400 30.50 -0.59 39.04
C THR A 400 29.88 0.81 39.04
N GLY A 401 30.66 1.91 39.01
CA GLY A 401 30.17 3.29 38.91
C GLY A 401 29.91 3.88 37.52
N TRP A 402 30.71 3.58 36.49
CA TRP A 402 30.61 4.28 35.20
C TRP A 402 29.46 3.75 34.32
N LYS A 403 29.09 2.48 34.45
CA LYS A 403 27.96 1.88 33.70
C LYS A 403 26.60 2.53 33.98
N ILE A 404 26.44 3.13 35.16
CA ILE A 404 25.20 3.80 35.61
C ILE A 404 25.04 5.18 34.98
N VAL A 405 26.16 5.77 34.55
CA VAL A 405 26.17 7.07 33.90
C VAL A 405 26.15 6.90 32.39
N ILE A 406 27.00 6.02 31.85
CA ILE A 406 27.22 5.93 30.40
C ILE A 406 25.97 5.44 29.67
N VAL A 407 25.34 4.34 30.10
CA VAL A 407 24.21 3.78 29.35
C VAL A 407 22.99 4.72 29.36
N PRO A 408 22.61 5.33 30.51
CA PRO A 408 21.60 6.39 30.50
C PRO A 408 22.02 7.64 29.71
N ALA A 409 23.28 8.08 29.79
CA ALA A 409 23.77 9.24 29.03
C ALA A 409 23.72 8.99 27.51
N LEU A 410 24.07 7.78 27.05
CA LEU A 410 23.92 7.38 25.65
C LEU A 410 22.44 7.26 25.27
N GLY A 411 21.58 6.83 26.19
CA GLY A 411 20.13 6.91 26.01
C GLY A 411 19.65 8.34 25.81
N VAL A 412 20.14 9.31 26.60
CA VAL A 412 19.82 10.73 26.43
C VAL A 412 20.38 11.29 25.12
N LEU A 413 21.62 10.97 24.77
CA LEU A 413 22.19 11.34 23.46
C LEU A 413 21.31 10.83 22.31
N GLN A 414 20.80 9.61 22.43
CA GLN A 414 19.91 9.02 21.45
C GLN A 414 18.56 9.73 21.39
N LEU A 415 17.98 10.14 22.53
CA LEU A 415 16.76 10.97 22.54
C LEU A 415 17.00 12.29 21.81
N ILE A 416 18.15 12.95 22.04
CA ILE A 416 18.52 14.20 21.36
C ILE A 416 18.63 13.96 19.85
N ASP A 417 19.33 12.91 19.43
CA ASP A 417 19.49 12.56 18.02
C ASP A 417 18.15 12.26 17.32
N ALA A 418 17.25 11.53 17.99
CA ALA A 418 15.93 11.18 17.46
C ALA A 418 14.97 12.38 17.32
N THR A 419 15.29 13.54 17.93
CA THR A 419 14.44 14.74 17.80
C THR A 419 14.28 15.22 16.37
N GLY A 420 15.25 14.94 15.48
CA GLY A 420 15.15 15.25 14.04
C GLY A 420 13.95 14.54 13.43
N GLY A 421 13.93 13.21 13.43
CA GLY A 421 12.81 12.41 12.95
C GLY A 421 11.51 12.68 13.70
N TRP A 422 11.54 12.86 15.02
CA TRP A 422 10.34 13.19 15.78
C TRP A 422 9.74 14.56 15.44
N SER A 423 10.56 15.56 15.10
CA SER A 423 10.09 16.86 14.65
C SER A 423 9.33 16.76 13.32
N MET A 424 9.84 15.93 12.39
CA MET A 424 9.18 15.61 11.12
C MET A 424 7.87 14.84 11.34
N LEU A 425 7.87 13.82 12.21
CA LEU A 425 6.63 13.09 12.52
C LEU A 425 5.60 14.02 13.17
N ARG A 426 6.03 14.89 14.08
CA ARG A 426 5.18 15.89 14.73
C ARG A 426 4.62 16.89 13.72
N SER A 427 5.41 17.38 12.76
CA SER A 427 4.89 18.27 11.72
C SER A 427 3.84 17.56 10.87
N ASN A 428 4.12 16.31 10.47
CA ASN A 428 3.23 15.53 9.61
C ASN A 428 1.92 15.14 10.29
N THR A 429 1.85 15.14 11.62
CA THR A 429 0.69 14.65 12.40
C THR A 429 -0.11 15.73 13.11
N ARG A 430 0.23 17.01 12.88
CA ARG A 430 -0.49 18.18 13.41
C ARG A 430 -1.49 18.79 12.44
N ALA A 431 -1.38 18.47 11.16
CA ALA A 431 -2.25 18.94 10.11
C ALA A 431 -2.64 17.78 9.20
N GLN A 432 -3.76 17.94 8.50
CA GLN A 432 -4.11 17.06 7.39
C GLN A 432 -3.13 17.25 6.22
N ASP A 433 -3.03 16.24 5.36
CA ASP A 433 -2.34 16.34 4.07
C ASP A 433 -3.08 17.32 3.14
N ASN A 434 -2.41 17.77 2.07
CA ASN A 434 -2.99 18.72 1.13
C ASN A 434 -4.10 18.03 0.31
N PRO A 435 -5.37 18.44 0.43
CA PRO A 435 -6.43 17.82 -0.36
C PRO A 435 -6.39 18.33 -1.81
N ARG A 436 -6.75 17.47 -2.76
CA ARG A 436 -6.92 17.82 -4.19
C ARG A 436 -8.34 18.28 -4.49
N ILE A 437 -9.26 18.06 -3.55
CA ILE A 437 -10.67 18.47 -3.60
C ILE A 437 -11.06 19.18 -2.30
N GLU A 438 -12.04 20.08 -2.33
CA GLU A 438 -12.53 20.70 -1.11
C GLU A 438 -13.33 19.68 -0.28
N LEU A 439 -12.71 19.15 0.78
CA LEU A 439 -13.21 17.99 1.52
C LEU A 439 -14.61 18.19 2.11
N ALA A 440 -14.96 19.37 2.63
CA ALA A 440 -16.26 19.59 3.28
C ALA A 440 -17.42 19.56 2.28
N SER A 441 -17.23 20.23 1.14
CA SER A 441 -18.14 20.20 0.00
C SER A 441 -18.29 18.82 -0.59
N TRP A 442 -17.17 18.16 -0.89
CA TRP A 442 -17.18 16.81 -1.47
C TRP A 442 -17.79 15.79 -0.53
N ARG A 443 -17.51 15.87 0.77
CA ARG A 443 -18.17 15.03 1.78
C ARG A 443 -19.69 15.16 1.72
N THR A 444 -20.22 16.37 1.56
CA THR A 444 -21.67 16.57 1.42
C THR A 444 -22.23 15.89 0.17
N LEU A 445 -21.53 16.02 -0.96
CA LEU A 445 -21.94 15.39 -2.22
C LEU A 445 -21.87 13.86 -2.13
N VAL A 446 -20.76 13.31 -1.65
CA VAL A 446 -20.58 11.85 -1.47
C VAL A 446 -21.63 11.29 -0.51
N HIS A 447 -21.86 11.93 0.63
CA HIS A 447 -22.81 11.48 1.66
C HIS A 447 -24.29 11.67 1.30
N ALA A 448 -24.61 12.31 0.17
CA ALA A 448 -25.97 12.33 -0.37
C ALA A 448 -26.32 11.03 -1.11
N HIS A 449 -25.34 10.16 -1.37
CA HIS A 449 -25.48 8.94 -2.16
C HIS A 449 -25.29 7.68 -1.30
N GLU A 450 -25.79 6.55 -1.80
CA GLU A 450 -25.68 5.24 -1.15
C GLU A 450 -24.58 4.37 -1.76
N GLU A 451 -24.16 4.63 -2.99
CA GLU A 451 -23.04 3.94 -3.65
C GLU A 451 -22.18 4.96 -4.40
N VAL A 452 -20.87 4.71 -4.53
CA VAL A 452 -19.96 5.56 -5.30
C VAL A 452 -19.12 4.72 -6.25
N PHE A 453 -19.01 5.12 -7.50
CA PHE A 453 -18.18 4.47 -8.50
C PHE A 453 -17.16 5.47 -9.04
N VAL A 454 -15.87 5.16 -8.92
CA VAL A 454 -14.77 5.97 -9.44
C VAL A 454 -14.17 5.27 -10.65
N TYR A 455 -14.10 5.95 -11.78
CA TYR A 455 -13.59 5.41 -13.04
C TYR A 455 -12.42 6.23 -13.59
N PRO A 456 -11.29 5.60 -13.94
CA PRO A 456 -11.02 4.17 -13.73
C PRO A 456 -10.93 3.86 -12.23
N SER A 457 -11.16 2.61 -11.83
CA SER A 457 -10.95 2.19 -10.44
C SER A 457 -9.47 2.36 -10.06
N TYR A 458 -9.16 2.54 -8.77
CA TYR A 458 -7.80 2.93 -8.33
C TYR A 458 -6.68 2.06 -8.91
N ASP A 459 -6.82 0.73 -8.83
CA ASP A 459 -5.84 -0.23 -9.35
C ASP A 459 -5.69 -0.18 -10.90
N CYS A 460 -6.57 0.57 -11.58
CA CYS A 460 -6.70 0.66 -13.04
C CYS A 460 -6.40 2.06 -13.61
N VAL A 461 -5.83 2.97 -12.80
CA VAL A 461 -5.32 4.25 -13.26
C VAL A 461 -4.05 3.99 -14.12
N LEU A 462 -4.22 3.85 -15.43
CA LEU A 462 -3.14 3.44 -16.35
C LEU A 462 -2.23 4.58 -16.85
N ASP A 463 -2.65 5.84 -16.68
CA ASP A 463 -1.92 7.02 -17.17
C ASP A 463 -1.32 7.85 -16.01
N GLY A 464 -1.29 7.30 -14.79
CA GLY A 464 -1.23 7.97 -13.49
C GLY A 464 -0.18 9.07 -13.34
N THR A 465 -0.60 10.33 -13.48
CA THR A 465 0.09 11.42 -12.79
C THR A 465 -0.22 11.29 -11.30
N LYS A 466 0.74 11.65 -10.44
CA LYS A 466 0.57 11.56 -8.99
C LYS A 466 -0.72 12.23 -8.50
N ASP A 467 -1.13 13.34 -9.13
CA ASP A 467 -2.35 14.07 -8.73
C ASP A 467 -3.64 13.29 -9.01
N MET A 468 -3.67 12.45 -10.06
CA MET A 468 -4.82 11.60 -10.34
C MET A 468 -4.98 10.49 -9.28
N ASP A 469 -3.86 9.92 -8.83
CA ASP A 469 -3.87 8.94 -7.74
C ASP A 469 -4.34 9.59 -6.43
N TYR A 470 -3.83 10.79 -6.12
CA TYR A 470 -4.21 11.51 -4.92
C TYR A 470 -5.68 11.92 -4.90
N VAL A 471 -6.24 12.40 -6.02
CA VAL A 471 -7.67 12.77 -6.06
C VAL A 471 -8.58 11.55 -5.94
N SER A 472 -8.23 10.41 -6.56
CA SER A 472 -8.97 9.15 -6.35
C SER A 472 -8.95 8.76 -4.88
N LEU A 473 -7.78 8.82 -4.25
CA LEU A 473 -7.60 8.45 -2.85
C LEU A 473 -8.32 9.40 -1.88
N ASP A 474 -8.36 10.70 -2.17
CA ASP A 474 -9.14 11.67 -1.40
C ASP A 474 -10.64 11.31 -1.43
N ILE A 475 -11.16 10.97 -2.62
CA ILE A 475 -12.56 10.56 -2.79
C ILE A 475 -12.82 9.25 -2.05
N GLU A 476 -11.99 8.22 -2.25
CA GLU A 476 -12.11 6.92 -1.56
C GLU A 476 -12.10 7.09 -0.04
N TYR A 477 -11.24 7.97 0.48
CA TYR A 477 -11.17 8.25 1.91
C TYR A 477 -12.48 8.85 2.44
N LEU A 478 -13.09 9.79 1.72
CA LEU A 478 -14.40 10.34 2.06
C LEU A 478 -15.50 9.27 1.98
N VAL A 479 -15.50 8.43 0.94
CA VAL A 479 -16.46 7.34 0.77
C VAL A 479 -16.38 6.36 1.95
N SER A 480 -15.17 6.10 2.47
CA SER A 480 -14.96 5.20 3.60
C SER A 480 -15.58 5.69 4.91
N GLU A 481 -15.80 7.00 5.11
CA GLU A 481 -16.39 7.57 6.34
C GLU A 481 -17.82 7.03 6.61
N ARG A 482 -18.48 6.47 5.60
CA ARG A 482 -19.76 5.76 5.73
C ARG A 482 -19.71 4.34 5.19
N ALA A 483 -18.51 3.82 4.89
CA ALA A 483 -18.29 2.53 4.26
C ALA A 483 -19.21 2.26 3.05
N LEU A 484 -19.49 3.29 2.24
CA LEU A 484 -20.40 3.17 1.10
C LEU A 484 -19.83 2.19 0.06
N PRO A 485 -20.64 1.33 -0.56
CA PRO A 485 -20.23 0.50 -1.69
C PRO A 485 -19.42 1.28 -2.74
N ILE A 486 -18.19 0.82 -3.02
CA ILE A 486 -17.26 1.39 -4.00
C ILE A 486 -16.60 0.32 -4.88
N ASN A 487 -16.29 0.68 -6.12
CA ASN A 487 -15.69 -0.23 -7.11
C ASN A 487 -14.17 -0.41 -7.01
N GLY A 488 -13.55 0.09 -5.95
CA GLY A 488 -12.14 -0.13 -5.69
C GLY A 488 -11.60 0.88 -4.71
N VAL A 489 -10.72 0.41 -3.83
CA VAL A 489 -9.92 1.25 -2.93
C VAL A 489 -8.46 0.92 -3.11
N TYR A 490 -7.59 1.91 -2.87
CA TYR A 490 -6.15 1.71 -2.84
C TYR A 490 -5.74 0.49 -2.01
N SER A 491 -4.91 -0.34 -2.62
CA SER A 491 -4.44 -1.61 -2.09
C SER A 491 -2.92 -1.68 -2.18
N ALA A 492 -2.27 -2.16 -1.13
CA ALA A 492 -0.84 -2.44 -1.18
C ALA A 492 -0.52 -3.60 -2.12
N ARG A 493 -1.53 -4.37 -2.55
CA ARG A 493 -1.43 -5.39 -3.60
C ARG A 493 -2.64 -5.27 -4.53
N PRO A 494 -2.46 -4.77 -5.76
CA PRO A 494 -3.53 -4.69 -6.73
C PRO A 494 -4.05 -6.08 -7.09
N THR A 495 -5.37 -6.22 -7.08
CA THR A 495 -6.07 -7.47 -7.38
C THR A 495 -7.16 -7.31 -8.44
N ARG A 496 -7.42 -6.06 -8.86
CA ARG A 496 -8.49 -5.70 -9.80
C ARG A 496 -8.15 -6.14 -11.24
N ASN A 497 -9.15 -6.64 -11.96
CA ASN A 497 -9.07 -6.87 -13.39
C ASN A 497 -9.62 -5.65 -14.16
N CYS A 498 -8.72 -4.81 -14.68
CA CYS A 498 -9.08 -3.57 -15.33
C CYS A 498 -9.84 -3.74 -16.65
N GLN A 499 -9.56 -4.81 -17.40
CA GLN A 499 -10.31 -5.11 -18.63
C GLN A 499 -11.76 -5.47 -18.32
N PHE A 500 -11.99 -6.17 -17.21
CA PHE A 500 -13.34 -6.46 -16.77
C PHE A 500 -14.10 -5.20 -16.37
N ASP A 501 -13.44 -4.26 -15.68
CA ASP A 501 -14.05 -2.98 -15.29
C ASP A 501 -14.45 -2.14 -16.50
N GLU A 502 -13.60 -2.06 -17.53
CA GLU A 502 -13.91 -1.37 -18.79
C GLU A 502 -15.14 -1.98 -19.48
N VAL A 503 -15.20 -3.31 -19.57
CA VAL A 503 -16.35 -4.03 -20.16
C VAL A 503 -17.62 -3.84 -19.33
N LEU A 504 -17.51 -3.84 -17.99
CA LEU A 504 -18.63 -3.61 -17.08
C LEU A 504 -19.15 -2.18 -17.22
N LEU A 505 -18.25 -1.20 -17.26
CA LEU A 505 -18.60 0.21 -17.42
C LEU A 505 -19.31 0.46 -18.75
N ALA A 506 -18.84 -0.12 -19.85
CA ALA A 506 -19.45 0.05 -21.17
C ALA A 506 -20.92 -0.40 -21.22
N LYS A 507 -21.30 -1.40 -20.41
CA LYS A 507 -22.66 -1.95 -20.31
C LYS A 507 -23.50 -1.35 -19.18
N SER A 508 -22.89 -0.59 -18.29
CA SER A 508 -23.56 -0.05 -17.11
C SER A 508 -24.58 1.04 -17.48
N THR A 509 -25.64 1.18 -16.68
CA THR A 509 -26.57 2.32 -16.74
C THR A 509 -26.52 3.06 -15.40
N PRO A 510 -26.83 4.38 -15.38
CA PRO A 510 -26.87 5.12 -14.11
C PRO A 510 -27.92 4.51 -13.18
N ARG A 511 -27.53 4.23 -11.94
CA ARG A 511 -28.42 3.69 -10.90
C ARG A 511 -28.99 4.81 -10.02
N PRO A 512 -30.19 4.62 -9.46
CA PRO A 512 -30.71 5.53 -8.44
C PRO A 512 -29.74 5.63 -7.25
N ARG A 513 -29.57 6.85 -6.70
CA ARG A 513 -28.76 7.13 -5.51
C ARG A 513 -27.27 6.73 -5.59
N ALA A 514 -26.76 6.41 -6.78
CA ALA A 514 -25.34 6.19 -7.01
C ALA A 514 -24.65 7.46 -7.51
N LEU A 515 -23.41 7.69 -7.06
CA LEU A 515 -22.54 8.74 -7.55
C LEU A 515 -21.49 8.13 -8.48
N TYR A 516 -21.37 8.65 -9.69
CA TYR A 516 -20.36 8.22 -10.66
C TYR A 516 -19.34 9.33 -10.85
N VAL A 517 -18.08 9.06 -10.50
CA VAL A 517 -16.95 9.96 -10.70
C VAL A 517 -16.13 9.44 -11.87
N PHE A 518 -16.15 10.17 -12.98
CA PHE A 518 -15.36 9.91 -14.17
C PHE A 518 -14.13 10.81 -14.18
N LEU A 519 -12.98 10.25 -13.84
CA LEU A 519 -11.70 10.93 -13.95
C LEU A 519 -11.34 11.15 -15.43
N ARG A 520 -10.32 11.98 -15.71
CA ARG A 520 -9.97 12.48 -17.07
C ARG A 520 -10.07 11.45 -18.21
N ARG A 521 -9.61 10.21 -18.01
CA ARG A 521 -9.62 9.16 -19.04
C ARG A 521 -11.03 8.64 -19.37
N ASP A 522 -11.94 8.62 -18.39
CA ASP A 522 -13.27 8.05 -18.53
C ASP A 522 -14.39 9.08 -18.66
N GLN A 523 -14.06 10.37 -18.84
CA GLN A 523 -15.05 11.45 -18.96
C GLN A 523 -16.04 11.26 -20.13
N ALA A 524 -15.66 10.51 -21.16
CA ALA A 524 -16.54 10.19 -22.28
C ALA A 524 -17.81 9.45 -21.81
N ASN A 525 -17.66 8.56 -20.82
CA ASN A 525 -18.78 7.84 -20.20
C ASN A 525 -19.74 8.76 -19.45
N ALA A 526 -19.30 9.94 -18.97
CA ALA A 526 -20.18 10.92 -18.34
C ALA A 526 -21.26 11.42 -19.31
N TYR A 527 -20.92 11.66 -20.58
CA TYR A 527 -21.90 12.08 -21.60
C TYR A 527 -22.94 10.99 -21.85
N ARG A 528 -22.50 9.73 -21.92
CA ARG A 528 -23.41 8.58 -22.06
C ARG A 528 -24.38 8.49 -20.89
N PHE A 529 -23.89 8.70 -19.66
CA PHE A 529 -24.75 8.72 -18.47
C PHE A 529 -25.75 9.87 -18.52
N GLN A 530 -25.35 11.04 -19.04
CA GLN A 530 -26.25 12.17 -19.24
C GLN A 530 -27.33 11.89 -20.30
N LEU A 531 -26.99 11.20 -21.40
CA LEU A 531 -27.99 10.71 -22.40
C LEU A 531 -28.97 9.71 -21.79
N LEU A 532 -28.54 8.95 -20.79
CA LEU A 532 -29.36 8.00 -20.04
C LEU A 532 -30.14 8.67 -18.89
N GLY A 533 -30.14 10.00 -18.81
CA GLY A 533 -30.96 10.78 -17.87
C GLY A 533 -30.26 11.20 -16.58
N ALA A 534 -28.96 10.94 -16.41
CA ALA A 534 -28.20 11.44 -15.26
C ALA A 534 -27.95 12.96 -15.35
N SER A 535 -28.03 13.65 -14.22
CA SER A 535 -27.49 15.01 -14.08
C SER A 535 -25.98 14.90 -13.88
N CYS A 536 -25.20 15.71 -14.59
CA CYS A 536 -23.74 15.69 -14.52
C CYS A 536 -23.16 17.08 -14.29
N GLY A 537 -22.02 17.16 -13.61
CA GLY A 537 -21.22 18.36 -13.38
C GLY A 537 -19.73 18.10 -13.58
N GLU A 538 -18.97 19.14 -13.87
CA GLU A 538 -17.52 19.11 -14.07
C GLU A 538 -16.74 19.56 -12.84
N PHE A 539 -15.57 18.97 -12.61
CA PHE A 539 -14.58 19.45 -11.64
C PHE A 539 -13.17 19.37 -12.24
N GLU A 540 -12.16 19.82 -11.51
CA GLU A 540 -10.78 19.96 -12.02
C GLU A 540 -10.16 18.67 -12.61
N PHE A 541 -10.52 17.51 -12.05
CA PHE A 541 -9.94 16.21 -12.43
C PHE A 541 -10.90 15.32 -13.22
N GLY A 542 -12.13 15.75 -13.48
CA GLY A 542 -13.16 14.82 -13.94
C GLY A 542 -14.55 15.40 -14.12
N ARG A 543 -15.50 14.49 -14.24
CA ARG A 543 -16.94 14.72 -14.23
C ARG A 543 -17.60 13.85 -13.18
N VAL A 544 -18.70 14.33 -12.64
CA VAL A 544 -19.51 13.63 -11.67
C VAL A 544 -20.94 13.55 -12.20
N CYS A 545 -21.55 12.36 -12.14
CA CYS A 545 -22.90 12.12 -12.61
C CYS A 545 -23.74 11.38 -11.56
N SER A 546 -25.03 11.70 -11.48
CA SER A 546 -26.02 10.96 -10.69
C SER A 546 -27.44 11.13 -11.24
N LEU A 547 -28.32 10.17 -10.97
CA LEU A 547 -29.76 10.36 -11.15
C LEU A 547 -30.37 11.26 -10.07
N ASP A 548 -29.69 11.51 -8.96
CA ASP A 548 -30.10 12.51 -7.97
C ASP A 548 -29.76 13.92 -8.49
N LYS A 549 -30.67 14.46 -9.30
CA LYS A 549 -30.52 15.80 -9.87
C LYS A 549 -30.40 16.87 -8.78
N ALA A 550 -31.11 16.73 -7.66
CA ALA A 550 -31.07 17.72 -6.59
C ALA A 550 -29.68 17.78 -5.93
N ALA A 551 -29.02 16.65 -5.72
CA ALA A 551 -27.66 16.60 -5.20
C ALA A 551 -26.65 17.26 -6.15
N ILE A 552 -26.76 17.00 -7.46
CA ILE A 552 -25.87 17.59 -8.47
C ILE A 552 -26.12 19.10 -8.61
N ASP A 553 -27.38 19.54 -8.66
CA ASP A 553 -27.75 20.96 -8.72
C ASP A 553 -27.29 21.72 -7.47
N ALA A 554 -27.43 21.11 -6.29
CA ALA A 554 -26.90 21.67 -5.05
C ALA A 554 -25.36 21.79 -5.11
N ALA A 555 -24.66 20.78 -5.64
CA ALA A 555 -23.21 20.84 -5.80
C ALA A 555 -22.76 21.92 -6.79
N MET A 556 -23.52 22.14 -7.88
CA MET A 556 -23.27 23.26 -8.81
C MET A 556 -23.52 24.61 -8.15
N SER A 557 -24.61 24.77 -7.39
CA SER A 557 -24.94 26.03 -6.69
C SER A 557 -23.86 26.43 -5.67
N ARG A 558 -23.22 25.44 -5.04
CA ARG A 558 -22.12 25.62 -4.09
C ARG A 558 -20.75 25.72 -4.77
N LYS A 559 -20.70 25.73 -6.11
CA LYS A 559 -19.47 25.78 -6.92
C LYS A 559 -18.50 24.61 -6.65
N ILE A 560 -19.02 23.48 -6.18
CA ILE A 560 -18.27 22.22 -6.05
C ILE A 560 -18.06 21.65 -7.46
N LEU A 561 -19.12 21.68 -8.25
CA LEU A 561 -19.15 21.30 -9.65
C LEU A 561 -19.43 22.53 -10.52
N ARG A 562 -18.96 22.50 -11.75
CA ARG A 562 -19.31 23.43 -12.83
C ARG A 562 -20.37 22.78 -13.71
N ALA A 563 -21.28 23.59 -14.25
CA ALA A 563 -22.27 23.08 -15.20
C ALA A 563 -21.57 22.47 -16.41
N THR A 564 -21.98 21.28 -16.82
CA THR A 564 -21.54 20.72 -18.09
C THR A 564 -22.30 21.36 -19.25
N PRO A 565 -21.70 21.46 -20.44
CA PRO A 565 -22.47 21.73 -21.64
C PRO A 565 -23.59 20.70 -21.75
N PRO A 566 -24.80 21.08 -22.23
CA PRO A 566 -25.83 20.10 -22.55
C PRO A 566 -25.24 19.05 -23.49
N VAL A 567 -25.65 17.77 -23.33
CA VAL A 567 -25.18 16.74 -24.25
C VAL A 567 -25.50 17.21 -25.65
N PRO A 568 -24.52 17.23 -26.57
CA PRO A 568 -24.81 17.46 -27.96
C PRO A 568 -25.91 16.47 -28.37
N THR A 569 -27.07 16.96 -28.82
CA THR A 569 -27.94 16.17 -29.70
C THR A 569 -27.02 15.51 -30.71
N ALA A 570 -27.06 14.18 -30.80
CA ALA A 570 -26.02 13.37 -31.44
C ALA A 570 -25.44 14.08 -32.66
N THR A 571 -24.14 14.38 -32.61
CA THR A 571 -23.52 15.35 -33.52
C THR A 571 -23.88 15.00 -34.96
N PRO A 572 -24.46 15.93 -35.73
CA PRO A 572 -24.91 15.63 -37.08
C PRO A 572 -23.69 15.36 -37.97
N LEU A 573 -23.61 14.15 -38.49
CA LEU A 573 -22.66 13.73 -39.51
C LEU A 573 -23.36 13.76 -40.86
N GLY A 574 -22.97 14.69 -41.72
CA GLY A 574 -23.52 14.80 -43.07
C GLY A 574 -23.17 13.57 -43.91
N ILE A 575 -24.14 13.02 -44.64
CA ILE A 575 -23.87 11.99 -45.66
C ILE A 575 -23.01 12.61 -46.76
N GLY A 576 -21.99 11.87 -47.20
CA GLY A 576 -20.93 12.31 -48.10
C GLY A 576 -19.82 13.12 -47.43
N THR A 577 -19.92 13.41 -46.12
CA THR A 577 -18.91 14.20 -45.39
C THR A 577 -17.85 13.29 -44.76
N ARG A 578 -16.59 13.55 -45.12
CA ARG A 578 -15.45 12.90 -44.48
C ARG A 578 -15.16 13.51 -43.13
N LEU A 579 -15.32 12.73 -42.07
CA LEU A 579 -14.93 13.10 -40.71
C LEU A 579 -13.49 12.63 -40.47
N LYS A 580 -12.56 13.58 -40.40
CA LYS A 580 -11.18 13.34 -39.96
C LYS A 580 -11.15 13.17 -38.46
N ILE A 581 -10.42 12.18 -37.97
CA ILE A 581 -10.36 11.80 -36.55
C ILE A 581 -9.14 12.43 -35.87
N THR A 582 -8.95 13.73 -36.10
CA THR A 582 -7.84 14.55 -35.58
C THR A 582 -8.22 15.25 -34.27
N PRO A 583 -7.34 16.04 -33.64
CA PRO A 583 -7.70 16.84 -32.46
C PRO A 583 -8.79 17.87 -32.72
N GLU A 584 -9.02 18.28 -33.97
CA GLU A 584 -10.10 19.20 -34.32
C GLU A 584 -11.47 18.53 -34.41
N ALA A 585 -11.55 17.20 -34.47
CA ALA A 585 -12.84 16.52 -34.49
C ALA A 585 -13.61 16.76 -33.19
N PRO A 586 -14.90 17.12 -33.26
CA PRO A 586 -15.70 17.35 -32.07
C PRO A 586 -15.69 16.14 -31.15
N ALA A 587 -15.30 16.36 -29.89
CA ALA A 587 -15.28 15.30 -28.85
C ALA A 587 -16.63 14.59 -28.72
N ALA A 588 -17.71 15.29 -29.08
CA ALA A 588 -19.09 14.82 -29.10
C ALA A 588 -19.35 13.58 -29.98
N TYR A 589 -18.48 13.27 -30.96
CA TYR A 589 -18.57 12.05 -31.75
C TYR A 589 -18.08 10.81 -30.99
N PHE A 590 -17.14 10.98 -30.06
CA PHE A 590 -16.40 9.89 -29.41
C PHE A 590 -17.09 9.49 -28.11
N ASP A 591 -17.86 8.41 -28.15
CA ASP A 591 -18.68 7.93 -27.03
C ASP A 591 -17.83 7.19 -25.99
N TYR A 592 -17.12 6.12 -26.37
CA TYR A 592 -16.19 5.42 -25.46
C TYR A 592 -15.12 4.62 -26.20
N GLY A 593 -14.07 4.22 -25.48
CA GLY A 593 -13.02 3.34 -25.99
C GLY A 593 -12.06 3.97 -27.00
N TRP A 594 -11.85 5.28 -26.89
CA TRP A 594 -10.94 6.04 -27.75
C TRP A 594 -9.80 6.60 -26.93
N SER A 595 -8.60 6.56 -27.50
CA SER A 595 -7.46 7.27 -26.95
C SER A 595 -7.63 8.80 -27.04
N TRP A 596 -6.72 9.51 -26.37
CA TRP A 596 -6.53 10.94 -26.60
C TRP A 596 -6.34 11.26 -28.09
N PRO A 597 -6.79 12.45 -28.55
CA PRO A 597 -6.58 12.91 -29.92
C PRO A 597 -5.10 13.05 -30.26
N GLU A 598 -4.70 12.50 -31.41
CA GLU A 598 -3.37 12.67 -31.98
C GLU A 598 -3.49 13.27 -33.39
N GLU A 599 -2.44 13.94 -33.88
CA GLU A 599 -2.45 14.58 -35.21
C GLU A 599 -2.82 13.61 -36.34
N GLN A 600 -2.48 12.33 -36.19
CA GLN A 600 -2.69 11.31 -37.23
C GLN A 600 -4.00 10.54 -37.10
N GLY A 601 -4.77 10.70 -36.01
CA GLY A 601 -5.96 9.90 -35.74
C GLY A 601 -6.22 9.69 -34.25
N ARG A 602 -7.11 8.75 -33.93
CA ARG A 602 -7.34 8.23 -32.57
C ARG A 602 -7.30 6.72 -32.57
N PHE A 603 -6.62 6.14 -31.58
CA PHE A 603 -6.61 4.70 -31.39
C PHE A 603 -7.88 4.23 -30.70
N THR A 604 -8.37 3.06 -31.09
CA THR A 604 -9.25 2.28 -30.22
C THR A 604 -8.46 1.91 -28.98
N ASP A 605 -8.92 2.30 -27.80
CA ASP A 605 -8.31 2.00 -26.51
C ASP A 605 -9.25 1.05 -25.74
N GLY A 606 -8.84 -0.22 -25.63
CA GLY A 606 -9.66 -1.29 -25.07
C GLY A 606 -10.36 -2.18 -26.11
N PRO A 607 -11.30 -3.05 -25.66
CA PRO A 607 -11.92 -4.09 -26.49
C PRO A 607 -12.95 -3.56 -27.49
N VAL A 608 -13.47 -2.35 -27.28
CA VAL A 608 -14.47 -1.72 -28.14
C VAL A 608 -14.26 -0.21 -28.13
N ALA A 609 -14.34 0.41 -29.31
CA ALA A 609 -14.42 1.86 -29.46
C ALA A 609 -15.71 2.24 -30.17
N ARG A 610 -16.49 3.19 -29.63
CA ARG A 610 -17.80 3.58 -30.20
C ARG A 610 -17.86 5.06 -30.53
N LEU A 611 -18.36 5.36 -31.72
CA LEU A 611 -18.77 6.71 -32.12
C LEU A 611 -20.29 6.81 -32.05
N ALA A 612 -20.80 7.98 -31.69
CA ALA A 612 -22.22 8.31 -31.67
C ALA A 612 -22.49 9.58 -32.47
N PHE A 613 -23.42 9.53 -33.42
CA PHE A 613 -23.79 10.66 -34.28
C PHE A 613 -25.23 10.52 -34.77
N SER A 614 -25.83 11.61 -35.23
CA SER A 614 -27.04 11.54 -36.07
C SER A 614 -26.64 11.70 -37.52
N LEU A 615 -27.23 10.94 -38.43
CA LEU A 615 -26.97 11.14 -39.87
C LEU A 615 -27.81 12.31 -40.36
N ALA A 616 -27.14 13.29 -40.98
CA ALA A 616 -27.77 14.45 -41.58
C ALA A 616 -27.80 14.31 -43.10
N GLY A 617 -28.98 14.45 -43.69
CA GLY A 617 -29.21 14.29 -45.13
C GLY A 617 -30.06 13.07 -45.48
N GLU A 618 -30.29 12.84 -46.77
CA GLU A 618 -31.07 11.72 -47.26
C GLU A 618 -30.23 10.44 -47.27
N ILE A 619 -30.64 9.41 -46.52
CA ILE A 619 -29.93 8.12 -46.45
C ILE A 619 -30.13 7.35 -47.76
N PRO A 620 -29.05 7.08 -48.53
CA PRO A 620 -29.13 6.35 -49.78
C PRO A 620 -29.64 4.91 -49.58
N GLU A 621 -30.26 4.36 -50.62
CA GLU A 621 -30.75 2.98 -50.61
C GLU A 621 -29.60 1.96 -50.46
N ALA A 622 -28.41 2.30 -50.97
CA ALA A 622 -27.18 1.53 -50.89
C ALA A 622 -26.11 2.24 -50.04
N ALA A 623 -26.46 2.65 -48.82
CA ALA A 623 -25.53 3.33 -47.92
C ALA A 623 -24.25 2.51 -47.66
N ARG A 624 -23.09 3.18 -47.69
CA ARG A 624 -21.79 2.59 -47.41
C ARG A 624 -21.07 3.34 -46.30
N LEU A 625 -20.38 2.60 -45.45
CA LEU A 625 -19.43 3.14 -44.48
C LEU A 625 -18.00 2.87 -44.97
N SER A 626 -17.22 3.92 -45.14
CA SER A 626 -15.79 3.83 -45.44
C SER A 626 -14.98 4.24 -44.21
N LEU A 627 -14.00 3.41 -43.84
CA LEU A 627 -13.09 3.63 -42.71
C LEU A 627 -11.64 3.65 -43.19
N HIS A 628 -10.90 4.69 -42.82
CA HIS A 628 -9.46 4.74 -43.02
C HIS A 628 -8.75 4.45 -41.70
N THR A 629 -8.07 3.30 -41.64
CA THR A 629 -7.53 2.73 -40.40
C THR A 629 -6.06 2.35 -40.54
N VAL A 630 -5.32 2.39 -39.43
CA VAL A 630 -3.96 1.85 -39.33
C VAL A 630 -3.93 0.84 -38.19
N PRO A 631 -3.67 -0.45 -38.45
CA PRO A 631 -3.59 -1.45 -37.40
C PRO A 631 -2.32 -1.28 -36.57
N VAL A 632 -2.25 -1.99 -35.44
CA VAL A 632 -1.04 -2.05 -34.62
C VAL A 632 -0.53 -3.49 -34.62
N MET A 633 0.58 -3.71 -35.34
CA MET A 633 1.08 -5.05 -35.70
C MET A 633 2.34 -5.45 -34.93
N CYS A 634 2.65 -4.76 -33.85
CA CYS A 634 3.88 -4.98 -33.10
C CYS A 634 3.80 -6.19 -32.12
N GLY A 635 4.95 -6.61 -31.55
CA GLY A 635 5.03 -7.68 -30.55
C GLY A 635 5.01 -9.09 -31.14
N GLY A 636 5.57 -9.27 -32.35
CA GLY A 636 5.55 -10.53 -33.09
C GLY A 636 4.18 -10.89 -33.70
N ARG A 637 3.24 -9.94 -33.73
CA ARG A 637 1.90 -10.13 -34.28
C ARG A 637 1.97 -10.25 -35.81
N LYS A 638 1.37 -11.33 -36.33
CA LYS A 638 1.26 -11.59 -37.79
C LYS A 638 -0.08 -11.20 -38.40
N SER A 639 -1.12 -11.04 -37.57
CA SER A 639 -2.43 -10.60 -38.04
C SER A 639 -3.23 -9.89 -36.94
N GLN A 640 -4.13 -8.99 -37.34
CA GLN A 640 -5.10 -8.35 -36.46
C GLN A 640 -6.49 -8.36 -37.13
N HIS A 641 -7.54 -8.41 -36.31
CA HIS A 641 -8.92 -8.40 -36.78
C HIS A 641 -9.68 -7.25 -36.12
N LEU A 642 -10.37 -6.45 -36.94
CA LEU A 642 -11.28 -5.41 -36.49
C LEU A 642 -12.69 -5.73 -36.98
N GLU A 643 -13.58 -6.07 -36.06
CA GLU A 643 -14.98 -6.24 -36.38
C GLU A 643 -15.69 -4.89 -36.30
N VAL A 644 -16.49 -4.56 -37.31
CA VAL A 644 -17.19 -3.28 -37.43
C VAL A 644 -18.68 -3.52 -37.27
N ARG A 645 -19.32 -2.77 -36.37
CA ARG A 645 -20.76 -2.86 -36.11
C ARG A 645 -21.44 -1.51 -36.22
N ILE A 646 -22.70 -1.53 -36.65
CA ILE A 646 -23.62 -0.39 -36.59
C ILE A 646 -24.80 -0.78 -35.72
N ASN A 647 -25.09 0.01 -34.69
CA ASN A 647 -26.20 -0.22 -33.76
C ASN A 647 -26.22 -1.66 -33.23
N GLY A 648 -25.05 -2.17 -32.83
CA GLY A 648 -24.85 -3.52 -32.31
C GLY A 648 -24.82 -4.65 -33.34
N THR A 649 -25.15 -4.38 -34.61
CA THR A 649 -25.18 -5.36 -35.70
C THR A 649 -23.85 -5.37 -36.46
N ALA A 650 -23.21 -6.53 -36.58
CA ALA A 650 -21.96 -6.66 -37.33
C ALA A 650 -22.19 -6.49 -38.83
N ILE A 651 -21.46 -5.55 -39.45
CA ILE A 651 -21.53 -5.23 -40.89
C ILE A 651 -20.30 -5.72 -41.65
N GLY A 652 -19.22 -6.08 -40.95
CA GLY A 652 -18.04 -6.66 -41.58
C GLY A 652 -16.86 -6.83 -40.63
N THR A 653 -15.75 -7.34 -41.16
CA THR A 653 -14.49 -7.51 -40.41
C THR A 653 -13.31 -7.20 -41.31
N ILE A 654 -12.41 -6.32 -40.85
CA ILE A 654 -11.13 -6.04 -41.50
C ILE A 654 -10.08 -7.02 -40.96
N ARG A 655 -9.27 -7.57 -41.86
CA ARG A 655 -8.11 -8.41 -41.53
C ARG A 655 -6.85 -7.69 -41.97
N TYR A 656 -5.94 -7.48 -41.03
CA TYR A 656 -4.65 -6.85 -41.28
C TYR A 656 -3.54 -7.90 -41.24
N SER A 657 -2.59 -7.78 -42.16
CA SER A 657 -1.37 -8.61 -42.25
C SER A 657 -0.07 -7.80 -42.13
N ASP A 658 -0.18 -6.48 -42.20
CA ASP A 658 0.92 -5.51 -42.08
C ASP A 658 0.42 -4.23 -41.41
N GLU A 659 1.32 -3.27 -41.15
CA GLU A 659 1.04 -2.02 -40.46
C GLU A 659 0.69 -0.85 -41.41
N ASN A 660 0.39 -1.13 -42.68
CA ASN A 660 0.09 -0.07 -43.64
C ASN A 660 -1.32 0.49 -43.42
N PRO A 661 -1.52 1.81 -43.61
CA PRO A 661 -2.85 2.41 -43.64
C PRO A 661 -3.74 1.78 -44.70
N ARG A 662 -5.01 1.57 -44.36
CA ARG A 662 -5.98 0.88 -45.22
C ARG A 662 -7.34 1.57 -45.20
N SER A 663 -7.97 1.65 -46.36
CA SER A 663 -9.35 2.11 -46.52
C SER A 663 -10.25 0.93 -46.87
N ASP A 664 -11.18 0.61 -45.98
CA ASP A 664 -12.15 -0.48 -46.16
C ASP A 664 -13.57 0.10 -46.19
N SER A 665 -14.43 -0.46 -47.06
CA SER A 665 -15.81 0.02 -47.26
C SER A 665 -16.84 -1.10 -47.11
N PHE A 666 -17.88 -0.83 -46.32
CA PHE A 666 -18.92 -1.79 -45.93
C PHE A 666 -20.29 -1.32 -46.43
N ALA A 667 -21.10 -2.23 -46.95
CA ALA A 667 -22.51 -1.95 -47.18
C ALA A 667 -23.24 -1.91 -45.82
N VAL A 668 -24.03 -0.88 -45.59
CA VAL A 668 -24.78 -0.69 -44.34
C VAL A 668 -26.28 -0.78 -44.63
N PRO A 669 -26.99 -1.79 -44.10
CA PRO A 669 -28.43 -1.87 -44.26
C PRO A 669 -29.11 -0.59 -43.76
N ARG A 670 -29.94 0.04 -44.61
CA ARG A 670 -30.65 1.28 -44.29
C ARG A 670 -31.45 1.21 -42.99
N ALA A 671 -32.01 0.04 -42.67
CA ALA A 671 -32.74 -0.20 -41.44
C ALA A 671 -31.92 0.03 -40.15
N LEU A 672 -30.58 -0.03 -40.23
CA LEU A 672 -29.69 0.27 -39.12
C LEU A 672 -29.42 1.77 -38.95
N LEU A 673 -29.82 2.62 -39.91
CA LEU A 673 -29.48 4.04 -39.96
C LEU A 673 -30.68 4.97 -39.71
N THR A 674 -31.87 4.43 -39.47
CA THR A 674 -33.12 5.19 -39.30
C THR A 674 -33.36 5.72 -37.89
N GLY A 675 -32.49 5.38 -36.93
CA GLY A 675 -32.61 5.82 -35.55
C GLY A 675 -32.20 7.29 -35.35
N PRO A 676 -32.62 7.92 -34.23
CA PRO A 676 -32.21 9.29 -33.89
C PRO A 676 -30.71 9.40 -33.59
N VAL A 677 -30.07 8.27 -33.26
CA VAL A 677 -28.62 8.14 -33.05
C VAL A 677 -28.15 6.87 -33.75
N THR A 678 -27.04 6.99 -34.44
CA THR A 678 -26.29 5.88 -35.04
C THR A 678 -25.02 5.66 -34.23
N TYR A 679 -24.84 4.42 -33.77
CA TYR A 679 -23.65 3.97 -33.08
C TYR A 679 -22.76 3.17 -34.02
N LEU A 680 -21.54 3.64 -34.26
CA LEU A 680 -20.49 2.88 -34.94
C LEU A 680 -19.53 2.30 -33.92
N GLU A 681 -19.44 0.98 -33.85
CA GLU A 681 -18.56 0.28 -32.91
C GLU A 681 -17.44 -0.44 -33.67
N LEU A 682 -16.21 -0.23 -33.20
CA LEU A 682 -15.01 -0.92 -33.65
C LEU A 682 -14.58 -1.90 -32.55
N TRP A 683 -14.55 -3.18 -32.89
CA TRP A 683 -14.20 -4.28 -31.98
C TRP A 683 -12.85 -4.86 -32.39
N PRO A 684 -11.72 -4.30 -31.91
CA PRO A 684 -10.42 -4.93 -32.08
C PRO A 684 -10.38 -6.22 -31.24
N ARG A 685 -10.45 -7.38 -31.91
CA ARG A 685 -10.51 -8.67 -31.21
C ARG A 685 -9.25 -9.00 -30.39
N ASP A 686 -8.18 -8.26 -30.60
CA ASP A 686 -6.89 -8.48 -29.97
C ASP A 686 -6.22 -7.11 -29.75
N HIS A 687 -6.71 -6.31 -28.80
CA HIS A 687 -6.06 -5.06 -28.36
C HIS A 687 -4.97 -5.39 -27.33
N ARG A 688 -3.83 -4.67 -27.34
CA ARG A 688 -2.69 -5.00 -26.46
C ARG A 688 -2.00 -3.73 -25.96
N ARG A 689 -1.44 -3.81 -24.76
CA ARG A 689 -0.54 -2.79 -24.26
C ARG A 689 0.84 -2.93 -24.89
N LEU A 690 1.34 -1.87 -25.50
CA LEU A 690 2.57 -1.91 -26.29
C LEU A 690 3.84 -2.07 -25.43
N ASP A 691 3.83 -1.50 -24.23
CA ASP A 691 4.86 -1.69 -23.22
C ASP A 691 5.04 -3.16 -22.81
N HIS A 692 3.93 -3.90 -22.64
CA HIS A 692 3.95 -5.31 -22.23
C HIS A 692 4.44 -6.25 -23.34
N VAL A 693 4.31 -5.86 -24.61
CA VAL A 693 4.81 -6.65 -25.75
C VAL A 693 6.14 -6.15 -26.31
N GLY A 694 6.79 -5.19 -25.63
CA GLY A 694 8.14 -4.71 -25.95
C GLY A 694 8.22 -3.84 -27.20
N CYS A 695 7.14 -3.14 -27.54
CA CYS A 695 7.02 -2.36 -28.76
C CYS A 695 7.51 -0.93 -28.61
N ASN A 696 7.04 -0.25 -27.57
CA ASN A 696 7.48 1.07 -27.14
C ASN A 696 7.00 1.29 -25.68
N ALA A 697 7.23 2.48 -25.12
CA ALA A 697 6.82 2.80 -23.76
C ALA A 697 5.33 3.19 -23.61
N ASP A 698 4.50 2.99 -24.63
CA ASP A 698 3.09 3.36 -24.59
C ASP A 698 2.29 2.35 -23.73
N PRO A 699 1.69 2.79 -22.62
CA PRO A 699 0.98 1.91 -21.69
C PRO A 699 -0.44 1.57 -22.15
N ARG A 700 -0.96 2.17 -23.23
CA ARG A 700 -2.36 2.05 -23.65
C ARG A 700 -2.67 0.70 -24.29
N GLY A 701 -3.87 0.17 -24.05
CA GLY A 701 -4.36 -1.09 -24.61
C GLY A 701 -4.89 -0.91 -26.04
N ILE A 702 -4.05 -0.48 -26.98
CA ILE A 702 -4.50 -0.04 -28.29
C ILE A 702 -4.76 -1.18 -29.28
N GLY A 703 -5.74 -0.94 -30.15
CA GLY A 703 -6.13 -1.83 -31.24
C GLY A 703 -5.75 -1.26 -32.61
N VAL A 704 -6.55 -0.33 -33.10
CA VAL A 704 -6.44 0.25 -34.45
C VAL A 704 -6.54 1.77 -34.35
N ASN A 705 -5.72 2.49 -35.10
CA ASN A 705 -5.85 3.94 -35.28
C ASN A 705 -6.92 4.22 -36.34
N LEU A 706 -7.99 4.91 -35.97
CA LEU A 706 -8.94 5.45 -36.93
C LEU A 706 -8.49 6.86 -37.32
N ARG A 707 -8.29 7.09 -38.62
CA ARG A 707 -7.85 8.39 -39.17
C ARG A 707 -8.98 9.19 -39.78
N GLU A 708 -9.88 8.52 -40.46
CA GLU A 708 -11.00 9.14 -41.17
C GLU A 708 -12.16 8.14 -41.30
N LEU A 709 -13.39 8.65 -41.34
CA LEU A 709 -14.57 7.89 -41.74
C LEU A 709 -15.48 8.70 -42.65
N ASN A 710 -16.24 8.01 -43.49
CA ASN A 710 -17.25 8.60 -44.37
C ASN A 710 -18.48 7.69 -44.50
N PHE A 711 -19.67 8.28 -44.54
CA PHE A 711 -20.89 7.59 -44.96
C PHE A 711 -21.29 8.08 -46.34
N GLU A 712 -21.43 7.19 -47.32
CA GLU A 712 -21.77 7.50 -48.72
C GLU A 712 -23.04 6.82 -49.19
#